data_AF-A0A4C1Y4Q4-F1
#
_entry.id   AF-A0A4C1Y4Q4-F1
#
_cell.length_a   1.000
_cell.length_b   1.000
_cell.length_c   1.000
_cell.angle_alpha   90.00
_cell.angle_beta   90.00
_cell.angle_gamma   90.00
#
_symmetry.space_group_name_H-M   'P 1'
#
loop_
_entity.id
_entity.type
_entity.pdbx_description
1 polymer ?
#
loop_
_entity_poly.entity_id
_entity_poly.type
_entity_poly.pdbx_seq_one_letter_code
_entity_poly.pdbx_strand_id
1 'polypeptide(L)'
;MATVTDDKTTEQIETQEKAEANDEYAYLDRGGFSSEIYKVELRGLPKYYGIAELKKLMIQKFGLNPSKIKRPSYGSHWLYACFQNDIERARAIAALNGYFWKGKTLKAEAAKPAPDPLVKKRKLEEEGISMDKKQKYDLNKTQEERLKDATTPYWNIPYEKQLNLKESDIKQLLVKLDNEIWNNNKAMRSQIEELRKVNNGLSFELKPIEKSPITEGYRNKCEFTIGIDEESKLQTVGFRLGSYATGTVGVAPVDSLIHISDKMKKAVLLFQNFVRQSPLPPFSPANYSGYWHYLTVRQSMSTGDVMLIIAMHPQYCGKVLGIELIPEAVKDAKRNTELNNIDNCEFYTGRAEDKLSSVLARAVGDDVIAIVDPPRAGLPSSYLKEQLLINDYQPGFRCGCSVGDLTIPLLNGGSPEQGGCFGCKFRYSVQGGLQKKKSVRFLNVWQHIGDDGSSSAVAGCPWAAMTIHFLVASMFICALKIRFLGEQNVAESQTVLDTNGNMLLKWRVNYSTRRIQFQLELSEKAQPFNWLALGFSDRGALENADVCLLWTDYKERGHFEDAHTDKNGRLYRDKYQNCESFYLNVEYRTISFQRFFDTCDDDDYVIGDGTTHIVWARGSDLLFSSKGLCLPCVDAKNKGFVRVRLLTPIALPQPKAKQLYITNKDIKVPGTDTTYWCKIHKLPDYINEKPHHIVQFESAITRGNEGLVHHMEVFYCDAGSDIQIPLYEGSCFAADRPEITKACSKVKSAWAMGAPPFTYPQEAGLPLGGPNANKYVMLEVHYNNPELKQDWVDSSGILLHVTADLRRYDAAIMELGLEYTDKMAIPGGQPAFPLTGYCIPQCTGVGLPSEGIVVFGSQLHTHLTGVAVWTRHVRHGIELPILNKDLHYSTHFQEIRILHRPVKVLPGDYLETTCLYDTREKRNATIGGHAITDEMWDSMPISNNASPRENYLSIGPWTPLRTQALHKLYTESPLSMQCNRSDGNRFQGDWEDILIPKIKIPLPEPPRVCPQHEDVENETE
;
A
#
# COMPACT_ATOMS: atom_id res chain seq x y z
N MET A 1 -14.09 -48.06 40.39
CA MET A 1 -15.18 -49.05 40.19
C MET A 1 -16.43 -48.30 39.79
N ALA A 2 -16.74 -48.32 38.49
CA ALA A 2 -18.08 -48.26 37.87
C ALA A 2 -17.82 -48.42 36.36
N THR A 3 -17.85 -49.66 35.91
CA THR A 3 -17.72 -50.09 34.52
C THR A 3 -19.03 -49.85 33.78
N VAL A 4 -19.00 -49.16 32.64
CA VAL A 4 -19.98 -49.33 31.56
C VAL A 4 -19.19 -49.51 30.27
N THR A 5 -19.26 -50.74 29.77
CA THR A 5 -18.82 -51.22 28.48
C THR A 5 -19.73 -50.72 27.37
N ASP A 6 -19.18 -50.25 26.25
CA ASP A 6 -19.86 -50.39 24.96
C ASP A 6 -18.80 -50.55 23.86
N ASP A 7 -18.51 -51.81 23.55
CA ASP A 7 -17.64 -52.26 22.46
C ASP A 7 -18.55 -52.42 21.23
N LYS A 8 -18.53 -51.47 20.29
CA LYS A 8 -19.06 -51.68 18.94
C LYS A 8 -17.90 -52.09 18.03
N THR A 9 -17.97 -53.30 17.49
CA THR A 9 -16.97 -53.85 16.57
C THR A 9 -16.96 -53.10 15.24
N THR A 10 -15.78 -53.02 14.61
CA THR A 10 -15.50 -52.29 13.36
C THR A 10 -16.42 -52.70 12.20
N GLU A 11 -16.90 -53.94 12.17
CA GLU A 11 -17.91 -54.41 11.19
C GLU A 11 -19.27 -53.71 11.34
N GLN A 12 -19.71 -53.40 12.57
CA GLN A 12 -20.97 -52.69 12.82
C GLN A 12 -20.90 -51.21 12.42
N ILE A 13 -19.71 -50.61 12.52
CA ILE A 13 -19.45 -49.23 12.05
C ILE A 13 -19.48 -49.18 10.52
N GLU A 14 -18.87 -50.15 9.83
CA GLU A 14 -18.93 -50.23 8.35
C GLU A 14 -20.33 -50.55 7.80
N THR A 15 -21.15 -51.33 8.51
CA THR A 15 -22.54 -51.57 8.10
C THR A 15 -23.44 -50.35 8.34
N GLN A 16 -23.18 -49.58 9.41
CA GLN A 16 -23.91 -48.35 9.72
C GLN A 16 -23.53 -47.21 8.76
N GLU A 17 -22.25 -47.07 8.38
CA GLU A 17 -21.78 -46.10 7.37
C GLU A 17 -22.32 -46.41 5.95
N LYS A 18 -22.45 -47.69 5.57
CA LYS A 18 -23.08 -48.09 4.30
C LYS A 18 -24.59 -47.83 4.26
N ALA A 19 -25.29 -47.96 5.39
CA ALA A 19 -26.72 -47.67 5.50
C ALA A 19 -27.00 -46.16 5.39
N GLU A 20 -26.17 -45.32 6.01
CA GLU A 20 -26.29 -43.86 5.88
C GLU A 20 -25.85 -43.32 4.51
N ALA A 21 -24.93 -43.99 3.79
CA ALA A 21 -24.48 -43.57 2.46
C ALA A 21 -25.56 -43.69 1.34
N ASN A 22 -26.67 -44.39 1.63
CA ASN A 22 -27.78 -44.64 0.69
C ASN A 22 -29.06 -43.83 1.00
N ASP A 23 -29.05 -43.03 2.05
CA ASP A 23 -30.12 -42.07 2.36
C ASP A 23 -29.91 -40.76 1.58
N GLU A 24 -30.94 -40.35 0.83
CA GLU A 24 -30.94 -39.13 0.00
C GLU A 24 -30.83 -37.84 0.81
N TYR A 25 -31.03 -37.92 2.13
CA TYR A 25 -31.01 -36.81 3.08
C TYR A 25 -29.89 -36.91 4.13
N ALA A 26 -29.00 -37.90 4.04
CA ALA A 26 -27.92 -38.14 5.02
C ALA A 26 -26.99 -36.94 5.25
N TYR A 27 -26.91 -36.02 4.28
CA TYR A 27 -26.13 -34.78 4.41
C TYR A 27 -26.73 -33.79 5.43
N LEU A 28 -27.96 -34.00 5.91
CA LEU A 28 -28.64 -33.14 6.89
C LEU A 28 -28.30 -33.50 8.35
N ASP A 29 -27.89 -34.74 8.65
CA ASP A 29 -27.75 -35.24 10.03
C ASP A 29 -26.30 -35.22 10.57
N ARG A 30 -25.32 -34.76 9.79
CA ARG A 30 -23.88 -34.97 10.07
C ARG A 30 -23.14 -33.80 10.77
N GLY A 31 -23.85 -32.99 11.56
CA GLY A 31 -23.25 -32.06 12.54
C GLY A 31 -22.63 -30.75 12.00
N GLY A 32 -22.71 -30.47 10.69
CA GLY A 32 -22.30 -29.19 10.09
C GLY A 32 -23.50 -28.31 9.67
N PHE A 33 -23.34 -26.98 9.65
CA PHE A 33 -24.38 -26.06 9.20
C PHE A 33 -24.75 -26.32 7.72
N SER A 34 -25.98 -26.80 7.46
CA SER A 34 -26.55 -26.93 6.12
C SER A 34 -27.69 -25.94 5.93
N SER A 35 -27.60 -25.09 4.90
CA SER A 35 -28.63 -24.10 4.56
C SER A 35 -29.98 -24.74 4.18
N GLU A 36 -30.04 -26.05 4.01
CA GLU A 36 -31.25 -26.81 3.71
C GLU A 36 -32.07 -27.14 4.97
N ILE A 37 -31.45 -27.28 6.14
CA ILE A 37 -32.13 -27.70 7.38
C ILE A 37 -33.04 -26.59 7.91
N TYR A 38 -32.58 -25.34 7.92
CA TYR A 38 -33.33 -24.21 8.48
C TYR A 38 -33.92 -23.28 7.40
N LYS A 39 -34.43 -23.88 6.31
CA LYS A 39 -34.97 -23.16 5.15
C LYS A 39 -36.47 -22.91 5.28
N VAL A 40 -36.90 -21.67 5.03
CA VAL A 40 -38.30 -21.23 4.94
C VAL A 40 -38.62 -20.94 3.48
N GLU A 41 -39.75 -21.46 3.01
CA GLU A 41 -40.35 -21.10 1.74
C GLU A 41 -41.35 -19.94 1.95
N LEU A 42 -41.08 -18.81 1.31
CA LEU A 42 -41.90 -17.61 1.39
C LEU A 42 -42.62 -17.40 0.05
N ARG A 43 -43.95 -17.51 0.05
CA ARG A 43 -44.84 -17.33 -1.11
C ARG A 43 -45.69 -16.07 -0.96
N GLY A 44 -46.34 -15.66 -2.05
CA GLY A 44 -47.25 -14.50 -2.05
C GLY A 44 -46.54 -13.17 -2.29
N LEU A 45 -45.32 -13.20 -2.84
CA LEU A 45 -44.56 -11.99 -3.15
C LEU A 45 -45.15 -11.27 -4.38
N PRO A 46 -45.10 -9.93 -4.43
CA PRO A 46 -45.59 -9.18 -5.59
C PRO A 46 -44.80 -9.51 -6.86
N LYS A 47 -45.29 -9.12 -8.03
CA LYS A 47 -44.61 -9.39 -9.32
C LYS A 47 -43.22 -8.75 -9.40
N TYR A 48 -43.04 -7.64 -8.69
CA TYR A 48 -41.77 -6.91 -8.58
C TYR A 48 -41.46 -6.64 -7.11
N TYR A 49 -40.36 -7.18 -6.59
CA TYR A 49 -39.84 -6.93 -5.25
C TYR A 49 -38.31 -6.94 -5.24
N GLY A 50 -37.70 -6.11 -4.39
CA GLY A 50 -36.26 -6.11 -4.13
C GLY A 50 -35.89 -7.12 -3.05
N ILE A 51 -34.79 -7.87 -3.25
CA ILE A 51 -34.25 -8.77 -2.22
C ILE A 51 -33.71 -7.96 -1.03
N ALA A 52 -33.03 -6.84 -1.31
CA ALA A 52 -32.50 -5.94 -0.27
C ALA A 52 -33.62 -5.35 0.59
N GLU A 53 -34.72 -4.95 -0.04
CA GLU A 53 -35.90 -4.40 0.64
C GLU A 53 -36.60 -5.45 1.51
N LEU A 54 -36.76 -6.68 1.02
CA LEU A 54 -37.30 -7.78 1.81
C LEU A 54 -36.37 -8.15 2.98
N LYS A 55 -35.05 -8.13 2.76
CA LYS A 55 -34.06 -8.35 3.82
C LYS A 55 -34.14 -7.25 4.88
N LYS A 56 -34.30 -5.99 4.48
CA LYS A 56 -34.51 -4.84 5.36
C LYS A 56 -35.79 -5.01 6.19
N LEU A 57 -36.90 -5.45 5.58
CA LEU A 57 -38.14 -5.78 6.29
C LEU A 57 -37.92 -6.87 7.35
N MET A 58 -37.25 -7.98 7.01
CA MET A 58 -36.99 -9.08 7.94
C MET A 58 -36.13 -8.64 9.13
N ILE A 59 -35.06 -7.89 8.87
CA ILE A 59 -34.09 -7.46 9.91
C ILE A 59 -34.67 -6.34 10.77
N GLN A 60 -35.12 -5.25 10.16
CA GLN A 60 -35.47 -4.03 10.90
C GLN A 60 -36.84 -4.12 11.57
N LYS A 61 -37.82 -4.78 10.92
CA LYS A 61 -39.18 -4.85 11.46
C LYS A 61 -39.41 -6.04 12.37
N PHE A 62 -38.83 -7.19 12.03
CA PHE A 62 -39.10 -8.46 12.73
C PHE A 62 -37.89 -8.98 13.53
N GLY A 63 -36.73 -8.31 13.46
CA GLY A 63 -35.52 -8.76 14.17
C GLY A 63 -35.00 -10.12 13.68
N LEU A 64 -35.35 -10.52 12.45
CA LEU A 64 -34.96 -11.81 11.87
C LEU A 64 -33.65 -11.64 11.09
N ASN A 65 -32.71 -12.57 11.25
CA ASN A 65 -31.43 -12.51 10.57
C ASN A 65 -31.24 -13.64 9.54
N PRO A 66 -31.76 -13.49 8.30
CA PRO A 66 -31.62 -14.53 7.29
C PRO A 66 -30.18 -14.63 6.79
N SER A 67 -29.60 -15.84 6.85
CA SER A 67 -28.24 -16.14 6.37
C SER A 67 -28.15 -16.13 4.85
N LYS A 68 -29.21 -16.55 4.16
CA LYS A 68 -29.28 -16.62 2.69
C LYS A 68 -30.70 -16.43 2.19
N ILE A 69 -30.88 -15.63 1.14
CA ILE A 69 -32.16 -15.46 0.45
C ILE A 69 -31.96 -15.81 -1.03
N LYS A 70 -32.71 -16.77 -1.55
CA LYS A 70 -32.60 -17.24 -2.94
C LYS A 70 -33.96 -17.30 -3.61
N ARG A 71 -34.10 -16.59 -4.74
CA ARG A 71 -35.26 -16.72 -5.64
C ARG A 71 -34.99 -17.77 -6.74
N PRO A 72 -35.99 -18.58 -7.13
CA PRO A 72 -35.86 -19.58 -8.20
C PRO A 72 -35.62 -18.96 -9.58
N SER A 73 -36.35 -17.90 -9.91
CA SER A 73 -36.25 -17.19 -11.19
C SER A 73 -36.63 -15.71 -11.03
N TYR A 74 -36.22 -14.88 -11.98
CA TYR A 74 -36.60 -13.46 -11.98
C TYR A 74 -38.12 -13.33 -12.18
N GLY A 75 -38.80 -12.57 -11.31
CA GLY A 75 -40.26 -12.43 -11.33
C GLY A 75 -41.05 -13.56 -10.64
N SER A 76 -40.38 -14.51 -9.97
CA SER A 76 -41.04 -15.55 -9.17
C SER A 76 -41.77 -14.96 -7.96
N HIS A 77 -43.02 -15.38 -7.74
CA HIS A 77 -43.87 -14.95 -6.61
C HIS A 77 -43.52 -15.62 -5.28
N TRP A 78 -42.36 -16.27 -5.20
CA TRP A 78 -41.91 -17.01 -4.04
C TRP A 78 -40.38 -17.14 -4.01
N LEU A 79 -39.81 -17.40 -2.83
CA LEU A 79 -38.37 -17.59 -2.62
C LEU A 79 -38.08 -18.45 -1.39
N TYR A 80 -36.80 -18.78 -1.20
CA TYR A 80 -36.28 -19.41 0.01
C TYR A 80 -35.48 -18.44 0.87
N ALA A 81 -35.72 -18.45 2.18
CA ALA A 81 -34.92 -17.76 3.19
C ALA A 81 -34.37 -18.78 4.20
N CYS A 82 -33.05 -18.78 4.42
CA CYS A 82 -32.37 -19.70 5.33
C CYS A 82 -32.01 -19.00 6.64
N PHE A 83 -32.13 -19.69 7.77
CA PHE A 83 -31.83 -19.17 9.12
C PHE A 83 -30.72 -19.99 9.80
N GLN A 84 -30.20 -19.53 10.93
CA GLN A 84 -29.07 -20.18 11.60
C GLN A 84 -29.47 -21.40 12.44
N ASN A 85 -30.70 -21.39 12.95
CA ASN A 85 -31.21 -22.45 13.82
C ASN A 85 -32.74 -22.55 13.71
N ASP A 86 -33.30 -23.59 14.33
CA ASP A 86 -34.74 -23.84 14.27
C ASP A 86 -35.57 -22.79 15.01
N ILE A 87 -35.01 -22.18 16.07
CA ILE A 87 -35.68 -21.13 16.84
C ILE A 87 -35.93 -19.91 15.95
N GLU A 88 -34.92 -19.49 15.18
CA GLU A 88 -35.05 -18.41 14.21
C GLU A 88 -35.96 -18.77 13.05
N ARG A 89 -35.89 -20.01 12.54
CA ARG A 89 -36.80 -20.51 11.50
C ARG A 89 -38.26 -20.43 11.96
N ALA A 90 -38.56 -20.90 13.17
CA ALA A 90 -39.90 -20.88 13.76
C ALA A 90 -40.40 -19.44 13.99
N ARG A 91 -39.52 -18.55 14.50
CA ARG A 91 -39.82 -17.12 14.64
C ARG A 91 -40.12 -16.46 13.29
N ALA A 92 -39.34 -16.79 12.26
CA ALA A 92 -39.54 -16.26 10.93
C ALA A 92 -40.87 -16.71 10.32
N ILE A 93 -41.24 -17.98 10.47
CA ILE A 93 -42.54 -18.50 10.03
C ILE A 93 -43.67 -17.77 10.78
N ALA A 94 -43.58 -17.64 12.10
CA ALA A 94 -44.59 -16.96 12.91
C ALA A 94 -44.75 -15.48 12.56
N ALA A 95 -43.65 -14.79 12.25
CA ALA A 95 -43.65 -13.36 11.94
C ALA A 95 -44.09 -13.04 10.50
N LEU A 96 -43.73 -13.89 9.53
CA LEU A 96 -43.94 -13.62 8.10
C LEU A 96 -45.22 -14.24 7.55
N ASN A 97 -45.70 -15.35 8.13
CA ASN A 97 -46.91 -16.01 7.65
C ASN A 97 -48.15 -15.14 7.95
N GLY A 98 -48.90 -14.77 6.91
CA GLY A 98 -50.07 -13.90 7.03
C GLY A 98 -49.76 -12.40 7.01
N TYR A 99 -48.49 -11.99 6.91
CA TYR A 99 -48.12 -10.58 6.88
C TYR A 99 -48.49 -9.92 5.54
N PHE A 100 -49.11 -8.74 5.59
CA PHE A 100 -49.49 -7.99 4.40
C PHE A 100 -48.36 -7.07 3.94
N TRP A 101 -47.84 -7.31 2.73
CA TRP A 101 -46.72 -6.56 2.15
C TRP A 101 -46.95 -6.25 0.68
N LYS A 102 -46.86 -4.97 0.30
CA LYS A 102 -47.01 -4.49 -1.09
C LYS A 102 -48.26 -5.01 -1.81
N GLY A 103 -49.41 -4.97 -1.14
CA GLY A 103 -50.70 -5.36 -1.72
C GLY A 103 -50.94 -6.87 -1.80
N LYS A 104 -50.07 -7.70 -1.21
CA LYS A 104 -50.21 -9.15 -1.15
C LYS A 104 -49.95 -9.68 0.26
N THR A 105 -50.61 -10.77 0.62
CA THR A 105 -50.39 -11.48 1.87
C THR A 105 -49.31 -12.53 1.68
N LEU A 106 -48.28 -12.49 2.52
CA LEU A 106 -47.18 -13.44 2.51
C LEU A 106 -47.60 -14.76 3.17
N LYS A 107 -47.08 -15.87 2.66
CA LYS A 107 -47.25 -17.21 3.22
C LYS A 107 -45.87 -17.81 3.47
N ALA A 108 -45.55 -18.12 4.72
CA ALA A 108 -44.25 -18.65 5.11
C ALA A 108 -44.42 -20.08 5.68
N GLU A 109 -43.72 -21.04 5.11
CA GLU A 109 -43.78 -22.45 5.51
C GLU A 109 -42.36 -23.04 5.59
N ALA A 110 -42.16 -24.09 6.40
CA ALA A 110 -40.89 -24.81 6.41
C ALA A 110 -40.67 -25.49 5.04
N ALA A 111 -39.51 -25.25 4.43
CA ALA A 111 -39.21 -25.81 3.11
C ALA A 111 -38.75 -27.27 3.22
N LYS A 112 -39.15 -28.09 2.25
CA LYS A 112 -38.63 -29.47 2.15
C LYS A 112 -37.15 -29.45 1.71
N PRO A 113 -36.28 -30.27 2.32
CA PRO A 113 -34.89 -30.41 1.88
C PRO A 113 -34.85 -31.07 0.49
N ALA A 114 -33.84 -30.73 -0.32
CA ALA A 114 -33.63 -31.37 -1.61
C ALA A 114 -32.89 -32.71 -1.46
N PRO A 115 -33.25 -33.77 -2.20
CA PRO A 115 -32.48 -35.03 -2.19
C PRO A 115 -31.11 -34.85 -2.86
N ASP A 116 -30.08 -35.55 -2.39
CA ASP A 116 -28.74 -35.49 -2.98
C ASP A 116 -28.74 -35.95 -4.46
N PRO A 117 -28.32 -35.09 -5.42
CA PRO A 117 -28.25 -35.44 -6.84
C PRO A 117 -27.44 -36.70 -7.18
N LEU A 118 -26.40 -37.01 -6.39
CA LEU A 118 -25.54 -38.19 -6.61
C LEU A 118 -26.17 -39.48 -6.10
N VAL A 119 -26.92 -39.44 -4.99
CA VAL A 119 -27.68 -40.60 -4.49
C VAL A 119 -28.85 -40.89 -5.43
N LYS A 120 -29.54 -39.84 -5.89
CA LYS A 120 -30.58 -39.96 -6.91
C LYS A 120 -30.06 -40.57 -8.22
N LYS A 121 -28.89 -40.13 -8.69
CA LYS A 121 -28.25 -40.67 -9.89
C LYS A 121 -27.85 -42.14 -9.71
N ARG A 122 -27.25 -42.52 -8.57
CA ARG A 122 -26.90 -43.92 -8.27
C ARG A 122 -28.12 -44.84 -8.23
N LYS A 123 -29.22 -44.43 -7.58
CA LYS A 123 -30.48 -45.21 -7.57
C LYS A 123 -31.07 -45.35 -8.97
N LEU A 124 -31.07 -44.29 -9.77
CA LEU A 124 -31.57 -44.34 -11.15
C LEU A 124 -30.67 -45.20 -12.07
N GLU A 125 -29.35 -45.23 -11.82
CA GLU A 125 -28.39 -46.10 -12.50
C GLU A 125 -28.54 -47.58 -12.05
N GLU A 126 -28.80 -47.84 -10.77
CA GLU A 126 -29.12 -49.17 -10.22
C GLU A 126 -30.49 -49.70 -10.68
N GLU A 127 -31.47 -48.81 -10.87
CA GLU A 127 -32.81 -49.12 -11.40
C GLU A 127 -32.86 -49.18 -12.94
N GLY A 128 -31.76 -48.86 -13.64
CA GLY A 128 -31.67 -48.91 -15.11
C GLY A 128 -32.47 -47.83 -15.86
N ILE A 129 -32.87 -46.76 -15.17
CA ILE A 129 -33.70 -45.68 -15.73
C ILE A 129 -32.80 -44.51 -16.20
N SER A 130 -32.68 -44.31 -17.52
CA SER A 130 -31.90 -43.17 -18.05
C SER A 130 -32.65 -41.85 -17.84
N MET A 131 -32.03 -40.86 -17.19
CA MET A 131 -32.61 -39.53 -17.03
C MET A 131 -32.83 -38.81 -18.37
N ASP A 132 -33.91 -38.04 -18.44
CA ASP A 132 -34.33 -37.24 -19.60
C ASP A 132 -33.22 -36.31 -20.13
N LYS A 133 -33.10 -36.32 -21.47
CA LYS A 133 -32.06 -35.70 -22.31
C LYS A 133 -32.06 -34.16 -22.29
N LYS A 134 -31.70 -33.52 -21.16
CA LYS A 134 -31.50 -32.06 -21.11
C LYS A 134 -30.17 -31.62 -20.48
N GLN A 135 -29.08 -32.28 -20.84
CA GLN A 135 -27.77 -31.67 -21.13
C GLN A 135 -26.81 -32.80 -21.48
N LYS A 136 -26.43 -32.87 -22.75
CA LYS A 136 -25.59 -33.90 -23.33
C LYS A 136 -24.21 -33.86 -22.66
N TYR A 137 -23.84 -34.89 -21.88
CA TYR A 137 -22.45 -35.34 -21.88
C TYR A 137 -22.20 -35.86 -23.29
N ASP A 138 -21.44 -35.13 -24.11
CA ASP A 138 -21.08 -35.63 -25.44
C ASP A 138 -19.97 -36.66 -25.25
N LEU A 139 -20.36 -37.92 -25.05
CA LEU A 139 -19.46 -39.07 -24.80
C LEU A 139 -18.43 -39.30 -25.93
N ASN A 140 -18.58 -38.60 -27.05
CA ASN A 140 -17.65 -38.63 -28.19
C ASN A 140 -16.45 -37.67 -28.05
N LYS A 141 -16.43 -36.79 -27.05
CA LYS A 141 -15.32 -35.85 -26.82
C LYS A 141 -14.32 -36.42 -25.82
N THR A 142 -13.04 -36.20 -26.08
CA THR A 142 -11.95 -36.54 -25.17
C THR A 142 -12.08 -35.79 -23.84
N GLN A 143 -11.45 -36.30 -22.77
CA GLN A 143 -11.42 -35.61 -21.49
C GLN A 143 -10.86 -34.19 -21.61
N GLU A 144 -9.83 -34.02 -22.44
CA GLU A 144 -9.22 -32.73 -22.73
C GLU A 144 -10.20 -31.73 -23.37
N GLU A 145 -10.95 -32.16 -24.38
CA GLU A 145 -11.95 -31.31 -25.04
C GLU A 145 -13.07 -30.91 -24.08
N ARG A 146 -13.53 -31.84 -23.25
CA ARG A 146 -14.54 -31.56 -22.21
C ARG A 146 -14.03 -30.52 -21.21
N LEU A 147 -12.75 -30.60 -20.83
CA LEU A 147 -12.12 -29.63 -19.93
C LEU A 147 -12.01 -28.24 -20.56
N LYS A 148 -11.60 -28.19 -21.84
CA LYS A 148 -11.50 -26.93 -22.59
C LYS A 148 -12.86 -26.30 -22.83
N ASP A 149 -13.91 -27.09 -23.09
CA ASP A 149 -15.28 -26.60 -23.21
C ASP A 149 -15.78 -25.96 -21.90
N ALA A 150 -15.42 -26.53 -20.75
CA ALA A 150 -15.83 -26.02 -19.44
C ALA A 150 -15.07 -24.75 -19.02
N THR A 151 -13.79 -24.64 -19.37
CA THR A 151 -12.90 -23.56 -18.87
C THR A 151 -12.65 -22.45 -19.90
N THR A 152 -12.64 -22.80 -21.19
CA THR A 152 -12.38 -21.90 -22.32
C THR A 152 -13.35 -22.19 -23.48
N PRO A 153 -14.65 -21.86 -23.38
CA PRO A 153 -15.68 -22.31 -24.32
C PRO A 153 -15.47 -22.01 -25.81
N TYR A 154 -14.60 -21.05 -26.16
CA TYR A 154 -14.26 -20.68 -27.54
C TYR A 154 -12.86 -21.14 -27.98
N TRP A 155 -12.25 -22.09 -27.27
CA TRP A 155 -10.88 -22.54 -27.52
C TRP A 155 -10.61 -23.03 -28.95
N ASN A 156 -11.64 -23.55 -29.64
CA ASN A 156 -11.56 -24.07 -31.00
C ASN A 156 -11.90 -23.02 -32.08
N ILE A 157 -12.13 -21.76 -31.70
CA ILE A 157 -12.47 -20.67 -32.61
C ILE A 157 -11.28 -19.70 -32.68
N PRO A 158 -10.82 -19.28 -33.87
CA PRO A 158 -9.79 -18.24 -33.99
C PRO A 158 -10.20 -16.95 -33.29
N TYR A 159 -9.27 -16.30 -32.60
CA TYR A 159 -9.56 -15.14 -31.72
C TYR A 159 -10.37 -14.04 -32.41
N GLU A 160 -10.07 -13.72 -33.66
CA GLU A 160 -10.83 -12.75 -34.47
C GLU A 160 -12.31 -13.10 -34.61
N LYS A 161 -12.64 -14.37 -34.83
CA LYS A 161 -14.02 -14.83 -34.90
C LYS A 161 -14.69 -14.81 -33.52
N GLN A 162 -13.93 -15.04 -32.45
CA GLN A 162 -14.46 -14.93 -31.08
C GLN A 162 -14.90 -13.49 -30.77
N LEU A 163 -14.13 -12.49 -31.21
CA LEU A 163 -14.47 -11.07 -31.03
C LEU A 163 -15.80 -10.74 -31.72
N ASN A 164 -15.97 -11.16 -32.97
CA ASN A 164 -17.21 -10.96 -33.71
C ASN A 164 -18.43 -11.60 -33.02
N LEU A 165 -18.27 -12.81 -32.47
CA LEU A 165 -19.34 -13.49 -31.71
C LEU A 165 -19.70 -12.70 -30.44
N LYS A 166 -18.70 -12.28 -29.66
CA LYS A 166 -18.90 -11.50 -28.44
C LYS A 166 -19.55 -10.15 -28.73
N GLU A 167 -19.16 -9.49 -29.82
CA GLU A 167 -19.74 -8.22 -30.24
C GLU A 167 -21.22 -8.38 -30.62
N SER A 168 -21.56 -9.45 -31.33
CA SER A 168 -22.95 -9.81 -31.64
C SER A 168 -23.78 -10.08 -30.37
N ASP A 169 -23.23 -10.86 -29.42
CA ASP A 169 -23.92 -11.19 -28.16
C ASP A 169 -24.17 -9.94 -27.30
N ILE A 170 -23.16 -9.07 -27.17
CA ILE A 170 -23.27 -7.79 -26.47
C ILE A 170 -24.31 -6.90 -27.16
N LYS A 171 -24.28 -6.81 -28.50
CA LYS A 171 -25.26 -6.02 -29.26
C LYS A 171 -26.68 -6.51 -28.99
N GLN A 172 -26.93 -7.83 -28.99
CA GLN A 172 -28.25 -8.37 -28.69
C GLN A 172 -28.72 -8.05 -27.26
N LEU A 173 -27.82 -8.09 -26.28
CA LEU A 173 -28.12 -7.70 -24.90
C LEU A 173 -28.47 -6.20 -24.81
N LEU A 174 -27.69 -5.35 -25.46
CA LEU A 174 -27.91 -3.91 -25.51
C LEU A 174 -29.25 -3.58 -26.19
N VAL A 175 -29.62 -4.27 -27.27
CA VAL A 175 -30.94 -4.12 -27.90
C VAL A 175 -32.08 -4.44 -26.93
N LYS A 176 -31.93 -5.46 -26.08
CA LYS A 176 -32.95 -5.79 -25.06
C LYS A 176 -33.10 -4.66 -24.03
N LEU A 177 -31.98 -4.15 -23.50
CA LEU A 177 -31.98 -3.04 -22.54
C LEU A 177 -32.55 -1.77 -23.17
N ASP A 178 -32.17 -1.48 -24.42
CA ASP A 178 -32.66 -0.33 -25.17
C ASP A 178 -34.18 -0.40 -25.40
N ASN A 179 -34.72 -1.59 -25.63
CA ASN A 179 -36.17 -1.81 -25.71
C ASN A 179 -36.87 -1.63 -24.35
N GLU A 180 -36.23 -1.99 -23.24
CA GLU A 180 -36.76 -1.69 -21.91
C GLU A 180 -36.80 -0.18 -21.65
N ILE A 181 -35.76 0.55 -22.07
CA ILE A 181 -35.71 2.02 -21.97
C ILE A 181 -36.85 2.65 -22.81
N TRP A 182 -37.03 2.20 -24.05
CA TRP A 182 -38.11 2.68 -24.92
C TRP A 182 -39.52 2.39 -24.35
N ASN A 183 -39.70 1.23 -23.71
CA ASN A 183 -40.98 0.86 -23.09
C ASN A 183 -41.29 1.72 -21.86
N ASN A 184 -40.30 1.99 -21.02
CA ASN A 184 -40.47 2.70 -19.75
C ASN A 184 -40.50 4.23 -19.91
N ASN A 185 -39.77 4.79 -20.88
CA ASN A 185 -39.63 6.24 -21.03
C ASN A 185 -40.46 6.78 -22.21
N LYS A 186 -41.77 6.93 -21.99
CA LYS A 186 -42.73 7.34 -23.03
C LYS A 186 -42.46 8.72 -23.65
N ALA A 187 -41.88 9.65 -22.87
CA ALA A 187 -41.62 11.02 -23.31
C ALA A 187 -40.47 11.12 -24.32
N MET A 188 -39.53 10.17 -24.31
CA MET A 188 -38.31 10.20 -25.14
C MET A 188 -38.36 9.25 -26.35
N ARG A 189 -39.51 8.61 -26.63
CA ARG A 189 -39.62 7.59 -27.68
C ARG A 189 -39.23 8.10 -29.07
N SER A 190 -39.65 9.31 -29.42
CA SER A 190 -39.33 9.92 -30.72
C SER A 190 -37.82 10.12 -30.88
N GLN A 191 -37.15 10.64 -29.86
CA GLN A 191 -35.69 10.84 -29.85
C GLN A 191 -34.95 9.49 -29.92
N ILE A 192 -35.41 8.49 -29.16
CA ILE A 192 -34.83 7.13 -29.17
C ILE A 192 -34.95 6.50 -30.57
N GLU A 193 -36.09 6.67 -31.24
CA GLU A 193 -36.31 6.15 -32.60
C GLU A 193 -35.44 6.85 -33.65
N GLU A 194 -35.20 8.15 -33.53
CA GLU A 194 -34.24 8.88 -34.38
C GLU A 194 -32.82 8.35 -34.18
N LEU A 195 -32.38 8.19 -32.94
CA LEU A 195 -31.05 7.67 -32.63
C LEU A 195 -30.83 6.23 -33.11
N ARG A 196 -31.87 5.39 -33.04
CA ARG A 196 -31.84 4.01 -33.58
C ARG A 196 -31.60 3.95 -35.09
N LYS A 197 -32.11 4.92 -35.85
CA LYS A 197 -31.87 5.00 -37.30
C LYS A 197 -30.43 5.33 -37.62
N VAL A 198 -29.80 6.19 -36.81
CA VAL A 198 -28.40 6.60 -36.99
C VAL A 198 -27.43 5.51 -36.53
N ASN A 199 -27.73 4.82 -35.43
CA ASN A 199 -26.81 3.92 -34.74
C ASN A 199 -27.14 2.42 -34.94
N ASN A 200 -27.49 2.01 -36.17
CA ASN A 200 -27.66 0.59 -36.55
C ASN A 200 -28.57 -0.23 -35.59
N GLY A 201 -29.64 0.38 -35.10
CA GLY A 201 -30.67 -0.26 -34.27
C GLY A 201 -30.56 -0.06 -32.75
N LEU A 202 -29.59 0.74 -32.25
CA LEU A 202 -29.46 1.11 -30.83
C LEU A 202 -29.66 2.61 -30.64
N SER A 203 -30.08 3.08 -29.46
CA SER A 203 -30.21 4.53 -29.19
C SER A 203 -28.87 5.25 -28.97
N PHE A 204 -27.74 4.54 -29.06
CA PHE A 204 -26.39 5.05 -28.82
C PHE A 204 -25.36 4.36 -29.72
N GLU A 205 -24.20 5.00 -29.90
CA GLU A 205 -23.09 4.44 -30.68
C GLU A 205 -22.45 3.25 -29.95
N LEU A 206 -22.32 2.12 -30.65
CA LEU A 206 -21.57 0.95 -30.17
C LEU A 206 -20.17 0.97 -30.77
N LYS A 207 -19.16 1.21 -29.93
CA LYS A 207 -17.75 1.13 -30.32
C LYS A 207 -17.32 -0.34 -30.51
N PRO A 208 -16.34 -0.63 -31.40
CA PRO A 208 -15.80 -1.97 -31.58
C PRO A 208 -15.21 -2.54 -30.29
N ILE A 209 -15.21 -3.88 -30.14
CA ILE A 209 -14.53 -4.53 -29.01
C ILE A 209 -13.02 -4.29 -29.10
N GLU A 210 -12.43 -3.80 -27.99
CA GLU A 210 -10.98 -3.72 -27.85
C GLU A 210 -10.37 -5.11 -27.65
N LYS A 211 -9.37 -5.44 -28.48
CA LYS A 211 -8.68 -6.73 -28.45
C LYS A 211 -7.71 -6.79 -27.27
N SER A 212 -7.62 -7.94 -26.62
CA SER A 212 -6.61 -8.17 -25.58
C SER A 212 -5.22 -8.28 -26.23
N PRO A 213 -4.19 -7.61 -25.67
CA PRO A 213 -2.81 -7.78 -26.12
C PRO A 213 -2.23 -9.15 -25.74
N ILE A 214 -2.86 -9.85 -24.78
CA ILE A 214 -2.44 -11.17 -24.28
C ILE A 214 -3.60 -12.15 -24.47
N THR A 215 -3.38 -13.20 -25.25
CA THR A 215 -4.40 -14.22 -25.58
C THR A 215 -4.16 -15.56 -24.87
N GLU A 216 -2.98 -15.74 -24.28
CA GLU A 216 -2.55 -16.97 -23.60
C GLU A 216 -1.97 -16.64 -22.22
N GLY A 217 -2.09 -17.55 -21.26
CA GLY A 217 -1.58 -17.37 -19.90
C GLY A 217 -2.15 -16.14 -19.17
N TYR A 218 -3.29 -15.61 -19.63
CA TYR A 218 -3.82 -14.32 -19.19
C TYR A 218 -4.44 -14.36 -17.79
N ARG A 219 -4.63 -15.55 -17.19
CA ARG A 219 -5.26 -15.68 -15.88
C ARG A 219 -4.22 -15.57 -14.76
N ASN A 220 -4.41 -14.60 -13.87
CA ASN A 220 -3.53 -14.36 -12.71
C ASN A 220 -4.05 -14.95 -11.38
N LYS A 221 -5.27 -15.52 -11.37
CA LYS A 221 -5.86 -16.24 -10.23
C LYS A 221 -6.68 -17.42 -10.74
N CYS A 222 -6.30 -18.63 -10.37
CA CYS A 222 -7.06 -19.86 -10.62
C CYS A 222 -7.29 -20.61 -9.30
N GLU A 223 -8.49 -21.14 -9.12
CA GLU A 223 -8.81 -22.09 -8.06
C GLU A 223 -8.95 -23.48 -8.68
N PHE A 224 -8.10 -24.40 -8.25
CA PHE A 224 -8.05 -25.77 -8.73
C PHE A 224 -8.72 -26.69 -7.70
N THR A 225 -9.59 -27.57 -8.18
CA THR A 225 -10.15 -28.67 -7.39
C THR A 225 -9.11 -29.77 -7.25
N ILE A 226 -9.03 -30.36 -6.06
CA ILE A 226 -8.23 -31.56 -5.81
C ILE A 226 -9.19 -32.74 -5.81
N GLY A 227 -8.99 -33.71 -6.70
CA GLY A 227 -9.91 -34.83 -6.87
C GLY A 227 -9.25 -36.02 -7.55
N ILE A 228 -10.08 -36.93 -8.06
CA ILE A 228 -9.63 -38.10 -8.81
C ILE A 228 -9.83 -37.87 -10.30
N ASP A 229 -8.81 -38.21 -11.07
CA ASP A 229 -8.85 -38.14 -12.52
C ASP A 229 -9.65 -39.30 -13.13
N GLU A 230 -10.50 -39.00 -14.13
CA GLU A 230 -11.35 -40.01 -14.76
C GLU A 230 -10.54 -41.01 -15.58
N GLU A 231 -9.46 -40.57 -16.24
CA GLU A 231 -8.62 -41.39 -17.11
C GLU A 231 -7.51 -42.12 -16.33
N SER A 232 -6.65 -41.38 -15.61
CA SER A 232 -5.54 -42.00 -14.87
C SER A 232 -5.94 -42.68 -13.56
N LYS A 233 -7.14 -42.39 -13.03
CA LYS A 233 -7.61 -42.81 -11.69
C LYS A 233 -6.70 -42.36 -10.54
N LEU A 234 -5.78 -41.44 -10.78
CA LEU A 234 -4.88 -40.89 -9.78
C LEU A 234 -5.43 -39.60 -9.18
N GLN A 235 -4.91 -39.24 -8.01
CA GLN A 235 -5.18 -37.94 -7.40
C GLN A 235 -4.59 -36.82 -8.27
N THR A 236 -5.41 -35.85 -8.63
CA THR A 236 -5.08 -34.81 -9.61
C THR A 236 -5.57 -33.46 -9.13
N VAL A 237 -4.79 -32.42 -9.41
CA VAL A 237 -5.11 -31.02 -9.09
C VAL A 237 -5.43 -30.31 -10.39
N GLY A 238 -6.67 -29.85 -10.56
CA GLY A 238 -7.09 -29.25 -11.81
C GLY A 238 -8.53 -28.77 -11.79
N PHE A 239 -9.25 -28.89 -12.91
CA PHE A 239 -10.65 -28.45 -12.98
C PHE A 239 -11.61 -29.62 -13.08
N ARG A 240 -12.82 -29.42 -12.56
CA ARG A 240 -13.90 -30.42 -12.67
C ARG A 240 -14.38 -30.53 -14.12
N LEU A 241 -14.65 -31.75 -14.55
CA LEU A 241 -15.19 -32.06 -15.88
C LEU A 241 -16.68 -31.73 -16.04
N GLY A 242 -17.38 -31.43 -14.95
CA GLY A 242 -18.81 -31.15 -14.93
C GLY A 242 -19.25 -30.57 -13.59
N SER A 243 -20.52 -30.20 -13.51
CA SER A 243 -21.11 -29.66 -12.27
C SER A 243 -21.54 -30.78 -11.30
N TYR A 244 -21.63 -30.47 -10.01
CA TYR A 244 -22.19 -31.42 -9.02
C TYR A 244 -23.65 -31.76 -9.33
N ALA A 245 -24.42 -30.79 -9.85
CA ALA A 245 -25.81 -30.99 -10.28
C ALA A 245 -25.96 -31.97 -11.45
N THR A 246 -24.91 -32.13 -12.27
CA THR A 246 -24.85 -33.11 -13.36
C THR A 246 -24.22 -34.45 -12.93
N GLY A 247 -23.94 -34.60 -11.64
CA GLY A 247 -23.51 -35.85 -11.01
C GLY A 247 -22.09 -36.31 -11.38
N THR A 248 -21.16 -35.37 -11.63
CA THR A 248 -19.75 -35.68 -11.93
C THR A 248 -18.83 -34.99 -10.92
N VAL A 249 -17.85 -35.76 -10.42
CA VAL A 249 -16.82 -35.32 -9.47
C VAL A 249 -15.40 -35.44 -10.02
N GLY A 250 -15.24 -35.91 -11.27
CA GLY A 250 -13.95 -36.10 -11.93
C GLY A 250 -13.20 -34.80 -12.17
N VAL A 251 -11.88 -34.83 -11.93
CA VAL A 251 -10.96 -33.67 -12.07
C VAL A 251 -9.90 -33.97 -13.12
N ALA A 252 -9.72 -33.08 -14.09
CA ALA A 252 -8.76 -33.25 -15.17
C ALA A 252 -7.52 -32.36 -15.00
N PRO A 253 -6.35 -32.77 -15.51
CA PRO A 253 -5.09 -32.03 -15.41
C PRO A 253 -5.11 -30.74 -16.26
N VAL A 254 -4.22 -29.80 -15.94
CA VAL A 254 -4.26 -28.42 -16.47
C VAL A 254 -3.34 -28.17 -17.67
N ASP A 255 -2.57 -29.17 -18.10
CA ASP A 255 -1.46 -29.00 -19.06
C ASP A 255 -1.89 -28.38 -20.40
N SER A 256 -3.04 -28.80 -20.92
CA SER A 256 -3.59 -28.38 -22.21
C SER A 256 -4.32 -27.02 -22.20
N LEU A 257 -4.41 -26.36 -21.04
CA LEU A 257 -5.21 -25.15 -20.87
C LEU A 257 -4.40 -23.89 -21.23
N ILE A 258 -4.86 -23.17 -22.25
CA ILE A 258 -4.17 -21.99 -22.81
C ILE A 258 -4.27 -20.75 -21.91
N HIS A 259 -5.27 -20.68 -21.03
CA HIS A 259 -5.52 -19.49 -20.20
C HIS A 259 -4.65 -19.43 -18.94
N ILE A 260 -3.92 -20.51 -18.65
CA ILE A 260 -3.09 -20.67 -17.44
C ILE A 260 -1.64 -20.52 -17.84
N SER A 261 -0.88 -19.72 -17.10
CA SER A 261 0.54 -19.53 -17.34
C SER A 261 1.36 -20.79 -17.02
N ASP A 262 2.52 -20.94 -17.66
CA ASP A 262 3.44 -22.05 -17.38
C ASP A 262 3.92 -22.08 -15.93
N LYS A 263 4.08 -20.92 -15.30
CA LYS A 263 4.44 -20.83 -13.87
C LYS A 263 3.34 -21.43 -12.99
N MET A 264 2.09 -21.13 -13.28
CA MET A 264 0.95 -21.70 -12.54
C MET A 264 0.82 -23.20 -12.81
N LYS A 265 1.00 -23.66 -14.05
CA LYS A 265 1.01 -25.09 -14.39
C LYS A 265 2.09 -25.85 -13.61
N LYS A 266 3.31 -25.30 -13.53
CA LYS A 266 4.40 -25.86 -12.73
C LYS A 266 4.05 -25.95 -11.24
N ALA A 267 3.46 -24.89 -10.67
CA ALA A 267 3.06 -24.88 -9.26
C ALA A 267 1.97 -25.93 -8.96
N VAL A 268 0.98 -26.07 -9.87
CA VAL A 268 -0.06 -27.10 -9.78
C VAL A 268 0.55 -28.50 -9.85
N LEU A 269 1.50 -28.74 -10.76
CA LEU A 269 2.16 -30.04 -10.91
C LEU A 269 2.97 -30.42 -9.66
N LEU A 270 3.71 -29.46 -9.08
CA LEU A 270 4.45 -29.67 -7.83
C LEU A 270 3.51 -30.04 -6.69
N PHE A 271 2.39 -29.33 -6.55
CA PHE A 271 1.43 -29.61 -5.49
C PHE A 271 0.67 -30.92 -5.74
N GLN A 272 0.37 -31.27 -6.99
CA GLN A 272 -0.23 -32.55 -7.35
C GLN A 272 0.65 -33.73 -6.94
N ASN A 273 1.96 -33.64 -7.19
CA ASN A 273 2.91 -34.67 -6.77
C ASN A 273 2.96 -34.80 -5.25
N PHE A 274 2.86 -33.68 -4.53
CA PHE A 274 2.75 -33.69 -3.08
C PHE A 274 1.46 -34.36 -2.58
N VAL A 275 0.30 -34.05 -3.18
CA VAL A 275 -0.98 -34.69 -2.84
C VAL A 275 -0.91 -36.20 -3.06
N ARG A 276 -0.35 -36.65 -4.19
CA ARG A 276 -0.17 -38.08 -4.52
C ARG A 276 0.71 -38.85 -3.52
N GLN A 277 1.66 -38.19 -2.88
CA GLN A 277 2.52 -38.78 -1.86
C GLN A 277 1.90 -38.75 -0.46
N SER A 278 0.84 -37.96 -0.27
CA SER A 278 0.18 -37.81 1.01
C SER A 278 -0.73 -39.02 1.30
N PRO A 279 -0.77 -39.54 2.55
CA PRO A 279 -1.70 -40.60 2.93
C PRO A 279 -3.16 -40.11 3.01
N LEU A 280 -3.39 -38.81 2.93
CA LEU A 280 -4.71 -38.20 3.03
C LEU A 280 -5.42 -38.18 1.66
N PRO A 281 -6.64 -38.72 1.54
CA PRO A 281 -7.38 -38.71 0.28
C PRO A 281 -7.93 -37.31 -0.06
N PRO A 282 -8.18 -37.00 -1.35
CA PRO A 282 -8.94 -35.83 -1.76
C PRO A 282 -10.33 -35.79 -1.12
N PHE A 283 -10.82 -34.58 -0.88
CA PHE A 283 -12.15 -34.36 -0.37
C PHE A 283 -13.19 -34.81 -1.41
N SER A 284 -14.07 -35.70 -0.98
CA SER A 284 -15.17 -36.22 -1.77
C SER A 284 -16.47 -35.51 -1.35
N PRO A 285 -17.06 -34.69 -2.22
CA PRO A 285 -18.32 -34.01 -1.91
C PRO A 285 -19.51 -34.97 -1.74
N ALA A 286 -19.38 -36.23 -2.20
CA ALA A 286 -20.46 -37.22 -2.18
C ALA A 286 -20.71 -37.83 -0.79
N ASN A 287 -19.68 -37.91 0.03
CA ASN A 287 -19.72 -38.50 1.37
C ASN A 287 -19.05 -37.60 2.42
N TYR A 288 -18.63 -36.38 2.01
CA TYR A 288 -17.92 -35.40 2.83
C TYR A 288 -16.68 -35.97 3.52
N SER A 289 -16.08 -37.03 2.96
CA SER A 289 -14.88 -37.66 3.47
C SER A 289 -13.63 -37.15 2.73
N GLY A 290 -12.46 -37.35 3.34
CA GLY A 290 -11.19 -36.88 2.80
C GLY A 290 -10.85 -35.43 3.13
N TYR A 291 -9.66 -35.01 2.72
CA TYR A 291 -8.96 -33.88 3.32
C TYR A 291 -8.64 -32.77 2.30
N TRP A 292 -8.09 -33.10 1.14
CA TRP A 292 -7.63 -32.08 0.19
C TRP A 292 -8.78 -31.51 -0.63
N HIS A 293 -9.08 -30.21 -0.53
CA HIS A 293 -10.26 -29.62 -1.17
C HIS A 293 -9.91 -28.77 -2.40
N TYR A 294 -9.19 -27.66 -2.20
CA TYR A 294 -8.85 -26.73 -3.28
C TYR A 294 -7.40 -26.23 -3.16
N LEU A 295 -6.79 -25.92 -4.30
CA LEU A 295 -5.57 -25.14 -4.40
C LEU A 295 -5.88 -23.87 -5.19
N THR A 296 -5.79 -22.70 -4.56
CA THR A 296 -5.81 -21.43 -5.29
C THR A 296 -4.38 -20.98 -5.57
N VAL A 297 -4.09 -20.66 -6.83
CA VAL A 297 -2.81 -20.10 -7.25
C VAL A 297 -3.03 -18.69 -7.76
N ARG A 298 -2.25 -17.74 -7.23
CA ARG A 298 -2.20 -16.36 -7.73
C ARG A 298 -0.81 -16.05 -8.25
N GLN A 299 -0.71 -15.36 -9.38
CA GLN A 299 0.55 -14.90 -9.94
C GLN A 299 0.54 -13.38 -10.08
N SER A 300 1.60 -12.73 -9.58
CA SER A 300 1.88 -11.33 -9.87
C SER A 300 2.59 -11.23 -11.22
N MET A 301 1.98 -10.49 -12.17
CA MET A 301 2.61 -10.26 -13.47
C MET A 301 3.75 -9.25 -13.41
N SER A 302 3.73 -8.33 -12.43
CA SER A 302 4.75 -7.28 -12.28
C SER A 302 6.02 -7.77 -11.57
N THR A 303 5.88 -8.62 -10.56
CA THR A 303 7.02 -9.15 -9.78
C THR A 303 7.39 -10.58 -10.18
N GLY A 304 6.48 -11.32 -10.81
CA GLY A 304 6.66 -12.72 -11.17
C GLY A 304 6.41 -13.69 -10.02
N ASP A 305 6.00 -13.19 -8.85
CA ASP A 305 5.72 -13.98 -7.63
C ASP A 305 4.49 -14.87 -7.81
N VAL A 306 4.50 -16.03 -7.14
CA VAL A 306 3.39 -16.99 -7.12
C VAL A 306 2.99 -17.28 -5.68
N MET A 307 1.71 -17.10 -5.37
CA MET A 307 1.11 -17.40 -4.08
C MET A 307 0.21 -18.63 -4.19
N LEU A 308 0.33 -19.55 -3.23
CA LEU A 308 -0.50 -20.75 -3.11
C LEU A 308 -1.36 -20.64 -1.85
N ILE A 309 -2.67 -20.85 -2.00
CA ILE A 309 -3.62 -20.91 -0.90
C ILE A 309 -4.26 -22.29 -0.94
N ILE A 310 -4.06 -23.07 0.11
CA ILE A 310 -4.50 -24.46 0.18
C ILE A 310 -5.71 -24.55 1.10
N ALA A 311 -6.80 -25.12 0.60
CA ALA A 311 -8.00 -25.40 1.38
C ALA A 311 -8.09 -26.90 1.68
N MET A 312 -8.27 -27.22 2.96
CA MET A 312 -8.43 -28.59 3.45
C MET A 312 -9.73 -28.72 4.25
N HIS A 313 -10.32 -29.92 4.23
CA HIS A 313 -11.47 -30.30 5.06
C HIS A 313 -10.98 -31.17 6.22
N PRO A 314 -10.95 -30.64 7.46
CA PRO A 314 -10.49 -31.42 8.61
C PRO A 314 -11.55 -32.45 9.00
N GLN A 315 -11.21 -33.75 8.88
CA GLN A 315 -12.12 -34.84 9.25
C GLN A 315 -12.31 -34.98 10.76
N TYR A 316 -11.23 -34.80 11.53
CA TYR A 316 -11.23 -34.63 12.98
C TYR A 316 -9.97 -33.86 13.36
N CYS A 317 -10.12 -32.66 13.92
CA CYS A 317 -9.00 -31.93 14.51
C CYS A 317 -9.13 -32.01 16.03
N GLY A 318 -8.27 -32.81 16.67
CA GLY A 318 -8.36 -33.05 18.11
C GLY A 318 -8.21 -31.76 18.92
N LYS A 319 -7.22 -30.92 18.59
CA LYS A 319 -7.03 -29.61 19.21
C LYS A 319 -6.26 -28.68 18.28
N VAL A 320 -6.75 -27.45 18.09
CA VAL A 320 -6.05 -26.39 17.33
C VAL A 320 -5.39 -25.45 18.31
N LEU A 321 -4.09 -25.23 18.16
CA LEU A 321 -3.33 -24.29 18.97
C LEU A 321 -2.80 -23.18 18.06
N GLY A 322 -3.41 -22.00 18.13
CA GLY A 322 -3.00 -20.83 17.36
C GLY A 322 -2.00 -19.98 18.14
N ILE A 323 -0.90 -19.58 17.50
CA ILE A 323 0.01 -18.57 18.03
C ILE A 323 -0.05 -17.37 17.09
N GLU A 324 -0.35 -16.21 17.65
CA GLU A 324 -0.51 -14.98 16.89
C GLU A 324 0.16 -13.84 17.65
N LEU A 325 0.87 -12.99 16.91
CA LEU A 325 1.59 -11.86 17.48
C LEU A 325 0.62 -10.76 17.91
N ILE A 326 -0.44 -10.54 17.12
CA ILE A 326 -1.42 -9.46 17.31
C ILE A 326 -2.47 -9.86 18.39
N PRO A 327 -2.53 -9.18 19.55
CA PRO A 327 -3.49 -9.48 20.61
C PRO A 327 -4.96 -9.39 20.18
N GLU A 328 -5.30 -8.43 19.33
CA GLU A 328 -6.65 -8.18 18.83
C GLU A 328 -7.13 -9.36 17.98
N ALA A 329 -6.27 -9.87 17.09
CA ALA A 329 -6.59 -11.04 16.27
C ALA A 329 -6.82 -12.30 17.13
N VAL A 330 -6.09 -12.45 18.25
CA VAL A 330 -6.35 -13.51 19.25
C VAL A 330 -7.69 -13.31 19.94
N LYS A 331 -8.06 -12.08 20.27
CA LYS A 331 -9.36 -11.75 20.90
C LYS A 331 -10.52 -12.03 19.95
N ASP A 332 -10.37 -11.67 18.69
CA ASP A 332 -11.37 -11.94 17.65
C ASP A 332 -11.48 -13.44 17.36
N ALA A 333 -10.35 -14.16 17.31
CA ALA A 333 -10.35 -15.61 17.16
C ALA A 333 -11.08 -16.31 18.33
N LYS A 334 -10.85 -15.87 19.58
CA LYS A 334 -11.56 -16.38 20.76
C LYS A 334 -13.07 -16.07 20.71
N ARG A 335 -13.43 -14.84 20.38
CA ARG A 335 -14.85 -14.45 20.21
C ARG A 335 -15.52 -15.26 19.11
N ASN A 336 -14.84 -15.49 18.00
CA ASN A 336 -15.35 -16.33 16.91
C ASN A 336 -15.54 -17.77 17.35
N THR A 337 -14.62 -18.34 18.13
CA THR A 337 -14.82 -19.70 18.65
C THR A 337 -16.00 -19.78 19.62
N GLU A 338 -16.19 -18.78 20.48
CA GLU A 338 -17.36 -18.69 21.37
C GLU A 338 -18.66 -18.57 20.58
N LEU A 339 -18.72 -17.69 19.58
CA LEU A 339 -19.91 -17.50 18.73
C LEU A 339 -20.29 -18.76 17.94
N ASN A 340 -19.32 -19.62 17.64
CA ASN A 340 -19.52 -20.85 16.86
C ASN A 340 -19.56 -22.12 17.74
N ASN A 341 -19.56 -21.99 19.08
CA ASN A 341 -19.49 -23.10 20.03
C ASN A 341 -18.33 -24.08 19.76
N ILE A 342 -17.16 -23.55 19.39
CA ILE A 342 -15.94 -24.33 19.13
C ILE A 342 -15.09 -24.32 20.41
N ASP A 343 -14.89 -25.50 21.01
CA ASP A 343 -14.21 -25.68 22.29
C ASP A 343 -12.81 -26.31 22.17
N ASN A 344 -12.45 -26.82 21.00
CA ASN A 344 -11.18 -27.50 20.73
C ASN A 344 -10.06 -26.56 20.22
N CYS A 345 -10.23 -25.24 20.34
CA CYS A 345 -9.27 -24.24 19.88
C CYS A 345 -8.71 -23.41 21.05
N GLU A 346 -7.40 -23.22 21.09
CA GLU A 346 -6.75 -22.30 22.04
C GLU A 346 -5.81 -21.34 21.29
N PHE A 347 -5.93 -20.05 21.59
CA PHE A 347 -5.13 -19.00 20.95
C PHE A 347 -4.23 -18.30 21.96
N TYR A 348 -2.96 -18.15 21.59
CA TYR A 348 -1.90 -17.62 22.41
C TYR A 348 -1.29 -16.37 21.76
N THR A 349 -1.32 -15.27 22.50
CA THR A 349 -0.66 -14.03 22.07
C THR A 349 0.83 -14.10 22.35
N GLY A 350 1.65 -13.80 21.34
CA GLY A 350 3.10 -13.68 21.45
C GLY A 350 3.83 -14.25 20.25
N ARG A 351 5.15 -14.05 20.21
CA ARG A 351 5.99 -14.57 19.12
C ARG A 351 6.00 -16.09 19.17
N ALA A 352 5.94 -16.73 18.00
CA ALA A 352 6.02 -18.19 17.89
C ALA A 352 7.29 -18.73 18.55
N GLU A 353 8.42 -18.03 18.44
CA GLU A 353 9.69 -18.37 19.09
C GLU A 353 9.61 -18.48 20.63
N ASP A 354 8.80 -17.64 21.28
CA ASP A 354 8.67 -17.66 22.74
C ASP A 354 7.61 -18.67 23.22
N LYS A 355 6.54 -18.85 22.43
CA LYS A 355 5.35 -19.60 22.85
C LYS A 355 5.35 -21.05 22.39
N LEU A 356 6.02 -21.39 21.29
CA LEU A 356 5.93 -22.70 20.65
C LEU A 356 6.25 -23.85 21.62
N SER A 357 7.34 -23.78 22.38
CA SER A 357 7.68 -24.84 23.34
C SER A 357 6.62 -25.00 24.44
N SER A 358 6.06 -23.89 24.94
CA SER A 358 4.98 -23.91 25.95
C SER A 358 3.64 -24.40 25.39
N VAL A 359 3.38 -24.15 24.10
CA VAL A 359 2.14 -24.54 23.41
C VAL A 359 2.21 -26.01 22.99
N LEU A 360 3.35 -26.50 22.49
CA LEU A 360 3.59 -27.90 22.18
C LEU A 360 3.51 -28.82 23.41
N ALA A 361 3.90 -28.31 24.59
CA ALA A 361 3.72 -29.02 25.85
C ALA A 361 2.23 -29.30 26.16
N ARG A 362 1.31 -28.43 25.68
CA ARG A 362 -0.14 -28.55 25.85
C ARG A 362 -0.86 -29.34 24.76
N ALA A 363 -0.18 -29.70 23.67
CA ALA A 363 -0.75 -30.53 22.62
C ALA A 363 -0.99 -31.95 23.15
N VAL A 364 -2.21 -32.47 23.06
CA VAL A 364 -2.60 -33.79 23.57
C VAL A 364 -2.57 -34.78 22.39
N GLY A 365 -1.39 -35.27 22.02
CA GLY A 365 -1.22 -36.22 20.91
C GLY A 365 0.24 -36.43 20.48
N ASP A 366 0.53 -37.59 19.88
CA ASP A 366 1.86 -37.98 19.42
C ASP A 366 2.17 -37.53 17.97
N ASP A 367 1.14 -37.12 17.20
CA ASP A 367 1.26 -36.67 15.80
C ASP A 367 0.80 -35.21 15.68
N VAL A 368 1.75 -34.28 15.73
CA VAL A 368 1.50 -32.84 15.66
C VAL A 368 1.87 -32.30 14.28
N ILE A 369 0.92 -31.67 13.60
CA ILE A 369 1.14 -31.03 12.30
C ILE A 369 1.27 -29.53 12.52
N ALA A 370 2.43 -28.96 12.15
CA ALA A 370 2.67 -27.53 12.22
C ALA A 370 2.46 -26.90 10.83
N ILE A 371 1.50 -25.99 10.73
CA ILE A 371 1.22 -25.22 9.52
C ILE A 371 1.76 -23.82 9.72
N VAL A 372 2.57 -23.36 8.77
CA VAL A 372 3.24 -22.07 8.80
C VAL A 372 2.91 -21.31 7.51
N ASP A 373 2.49 -20.06 7.65
CA ASP A 373 2.20 -19.14 6.55
C ASP A 373 3.34 -18.10 6.42
N PRO A 374 4.22 -18.17 5.39
CA PRO A 374 5.24 -17.14 5.16
C PRO A 374 4.79 -16.08 4.12
N PRO A 375 5.01 -14.77 4.34
CA PRO A 375 5.93 -14.15 5.29
C PRO A 375 5.21 -13.37 6.41
N ARG A 376 5.40 -13.79 7.67
CA ARG A 376 5.07 -12.98 8.86
C ARG A 376 6.26 -12.87 9.79
N ALA A 377 6.36 -11.75 10.51
CA ALA A 377 7.32 -11.58 11.60
C ALA A 377 7.09 -12.65 12.68
N GLY A 378 8.15 -13.34 13.14
CA GLY A 378 8.08 -14.34 14.22
C GLY A 378 8.42 -15.79 13.86
N LEU A 379 8.82 -16.07 12.61
CA LEU A 379 9.38 -17.37 12.18
C LEU A 379 10.70 -17.20 11.40
N PRO A 380 11.79 -16.73 12.04
CA PRO A 380 13.08 -16.61 11.38
C PRO A 380 13.64 -18.00 11.01
N SER A 381 14.30 -18.09 9.86
CA SER A 381 14.88 -19.34 9.32
C SER A 381 15.97 -19.96 10.20
N SER A 382 16.56 -19.18 11.11
CA SER A 382 17.47 -19.66 12.17
C SER A 382 16.76 -20.45 13.27
N TYR A 383 15.54 -20.04 13.67
CA TYR A 383 14.76 -20.71 14.73
C TYR A 383 14.19 -22.06 14.26
N LEU A 384 13.80 -22.13 12.98
CA LEU A 384 13.47 -23.40 12.31
C LEU A 384 14.68 -24.34 12.22
N LYS A 385 15.93 -23.85 12.28
CA LYS A 385 17.14 -24.70 12.29
C LYS A 385 17.51 -25.18 13.70
N GLU A 386 17.35 -24.32 14.70
CA GLU A 386 17.85 -24.57 16.07
C GLU A 386 16.95 -25.52 16.89
N GLN A 387 15.63 -25.51 16.70
CA GLN A 387 14.72 -26.47 17.37
C GLN A 387 14.36 -27.71 16.54
N LEU A 388 14.63 -27.75 15.23
CA LEU A 388 14.15 -28.83 14.34
C LEU A 388 15.20 -29.84 13.88
N LEU A 389 16.43 -29.82 14.41
CA LEU A 389 17.49 -30.78 14.03
C LEU A 389 17.57 -30.99 12.50
N ILE A 390 17.48 -29.93 11.70
CA ILE A 390 17.63 -30.03 10.23
C ILE A 390 19.12 -30.22 9.93
N ASN A 391 19.61 -31.45 10.05
CA ASN A 391 20.89 -31.87 9.50
C ASN A 391 20.68 -32.34 8.07
N ASP A 392 20.74 -31.40 7.14
CA ASP A 392 21.41 -31.51 5.84
C ASP A 392 21.02 -30.33 4.94
N TYR A 393 21.76 -29.23 5.08
CA TYR A 393 21.81 -28.16 4.10
C TYR A 393 23.29 -27.85 3.85
N GLN A 394 23.88 -28.49 2.84
CA GLN A 394 25.24 -28.22 2.36
C GLN A 394 25.18 -27.22 1.19
N PRO A 395 25.84 -26.04 1.26
CA PRO A 395 25.90 -25.09 0.15
C PRO A 395 27.16 -25.26 -0.72
N GLY A 396 26.97 -25.48 -2.04
CA GLY A 396 28.03 -25.54 -3.07
C GLY A 396 28.64 -26.94 -3.25
N PHE A 397 28.97 -27.48 -4.44
CA PHE A 397 29.43 -26.86 -5.68
C PHE A 397 29.36 -27.82 -6.90
N ARG A 398 29.46 -27.21 -8.08
CA ARG A 398 29.61 -27.60 -9.50
C ARG A 398 30.07 -29.00 -9.95
N CYS A 399 29.81 -29.20 -11.24
CA CYS A 399 30.50 -30.09 -12.14
C CYS A 399 30.69 -29.26 -13.49
N GLY A 400 31.77 -29.41 -14.30
CA GLY A 400 32.09 -29.23 -15.76
C GLY A 400 32.39 -30.44 -16.76
N CYS A 401 31.61 -30.64 -17.88
CA CYS A 401 31.72 -31.39 -19.20
C CYS A 401 31.49 -32.92 -19.58
N SER A 402 30.94 -33.12 -20.81
CA SER A 402 30.59 -34.34 -21.60
C SER A 402 31.79 -35.27 -22.03
N VAL A 403 31.69 -36.49 -22.60
CA VAL A 403 31.08 -37.02 -23.86
C VAL A 403 31.20 -38.59 -23.90
N GLY A 404 30.25 -39.31 -24.53
CA GLY A 404 30.60 -40.42 -25.45
C GLY A 404 30.22 -41.88 -25.13
N ASP A 405 29.26 -42.38 -25.92
CA ASP A 405 29.11 -43.75 -26.48
C ASP A 405 28.41 -44.92 -25.76
N LEU A 406 27.42 -45.42 -26.52
CA LEU A 406 27.03 -46.80 -26.83
C LEU A 406 25.83 -47.50 -26.15
N THR A 407 24.86 -47.81 -27.02
CA THR A 407 24.04 -49.04 -27.19
C THR A 407 22.76 -49.28 -26.37
N ILE A 408 21.66 -49.43 -27.12
CA ILE A 408 20.42 -50.14 -26.81
C ILE A 408 20.66 -51.65 -27.01
N PRO A 409 20.18 -52.54 -26.13
CA PRO A 409 19.07 -53.43 -26.52
C PRO A 409 18.00 -53.70 -25.43
N LEU A 410 16.83 -54.12 -25.92
CA LEU A 410 15.60 -54.47 -25.22
C LEU A 410 15.70 -55.74 -24.33
N LEU A 411 14.97 -55.76 -23.19
CA LEU A 411 13.94 -56.75 -22.74
C LEU A 411 13.90 -57.00 -21.21
N ASN A 412 12.67 -56.93 -20.69
CA ASN A 412 12.04 -57.66 -19.58
C ASN A 412 12.58 -57.59 -18.12
N GLY A 413 11.73 -56.99 -17.27
CA GLY A 413 11.09 -57.68 -16.14
C GLY A 413 11.92 -57.92 -14.87
N GLY A 414 11.69 -57.11 -13.84
CA GLY A 414 12.12 -57.40 -12.48
C GLY A 414 12.14 -56.16 -11.58
N SER A 415 11.29 -56.19 -10.55
CA SER A 415 11.21 -55.33 -9.35
C SER A 415 12.37 -54.36 -9.02
N PRO A 416 12.08 -53.09 -8.69
CA PRO A 416 13.06 -52.22 -8.05
C PRO A 416 13.01 -52.39 -6.52
N GLU A 417 14.09 -52.92 -5.95
CA GLU A 417 14.41 -52.73 -4.54
C GLU A 417 14.85 -51.29 -4.28
N GLN A 418 14.40 -50.83 -3.11
CA GLN A 418 14.45 -49.51 -2.49
C GLN A 418 15.80 -48.79 -2.54
N GLY A 419 15.75 -47.49 -2.79
CA GLY A 419 16.87 -46.57 -2.56
C GLY A 419 16.60 -45.14 -3.00
N GLY A 420 15.66 -44.44 -2.35
CA GLY A 420 15.39 -43.02 -2.61
C GLY A 420 14.90 -42.31 -1.35
N CYS A 421 15.81 -41.66 -0.63
CA CYS A 421 15.52 -40.84 0.54
C CYS A 421 14.84 -39.53 0.15
N PHE A 422 13.60 -39.29 0.61
CA PHE A 422 13.10 -37.96 0.94
C PHE A 422 12.03 -38.07 2.04
N GLY A 423 12.37 -37.63 3.24
CA GLY A 423 11.50 -37.62 4.41
C GLY A 423 12.31 -37.60 5.69
N CYS A 424 12.73 -36.42 6.15
CA CYS A 424 13.34 -36.33 7.48
C CYS A 424 12.25 -36.36 8.55
N LYS A 425 12.21 -37.45 9.32
CA LYS A 425 11.33 -37.65 10.47
C LYS A 425 12.07 -37.17 11.72
N PHE A 426 11.72 -36.01 12.27
CA PHE A 426 12.43 -35.46 13.42
C PHE A 426 11.75 -35.84 14.75
N ARG A 427 12.55 -36.24 15.73
CA ARG A 427 12.12 -36.54 17.11
C ARG A 427 12.61 -35.41 18.01
N TYR A 428 11.69 -34.70 18.67
CA TYR A 428 12.06 -33.67 19.63
C TYR A 428 12.20 -34.27 21.05
N SER A 429 13.14 -33.72 21.83
CA SER A 429 13.40 -34.08 23.23
C SER A 429 13.57 -32.80 24.03
N VAL A 430 12.65 -32.52 24.97
CA VAL A 430 12.77 -31.40 25.91
C VAL A 430 13.77 -31.79 27.01
N GLN A 431 14.86 -31.05 27.19
CA GLN A 431 15.72 -31.21 28.37
C GLN A 431 15.01 -30.60 29.58
N GLY A 432 14.46 -31.47 30.44
CA GLY A 432 13.90 -31.10 31.74
C GLY A 432 12.62 -31.85 32.07
N GLY A 433 12.75 -33.01 32.72
CA GLY A 433 11.64 -33.76 33.31
C GLY A 433 11.05 -34.86 32.43
N LEU A 434 10.87 -36.06 33.02
CA LEU A 434 10.27 -37.24 32.38
C LEU A 434 8.89 -36.91 31.77
N GLN A 435 8.78 -36.70 30.45
CA GLN A 435 7.54 -36.90 29.69
C GLN A 435 7.82 -37.35 28.24
N LYS A 436 6.85 -38.10 27.67
CA LYS A 436 6.91 -38.90 26.43
C LYS A 436 7.32 -38.12 25.17
N LYS A 437 8.10 -38.77 24.29
CA LYS A 437 8.57 -38.29 22.98
C LYS A 437 7.40 -38.07 22.00
N LYS A 438 7.30 -36.90 21.34
CA LYS A 438 6.29 -36.59 20.31
C LYS A 438 6.91 -36.39 18.91
N SER A 439 6.15 -36.69 17.85
CA SER A 439 6.53 -36.54 16.44
C SER A 439 5.90 -35.28 15.84
N VAL A 440 6.70 -34.41 15.21
CA VAL A 440 6.22 -33.16 14.58
C VAL A 440 6.61 -33.13 13.10
N ARG A 441 5.65 -32.86 12.21
CA ARG A 441 5.87 -32.72 10.76
C ARG A 441 5.67 -31.27 10.32
N PHE A 442 6.63 -30.74 9.55
CA PHE A 442 6.62 -29.37 9.02
C PHE A 442 6.45 -29.38 7.50
N LEU A 443 5.54 -28.56 6.99
CA LEU A 443 5.47 -28.23 5.56
C LEU A 443 6.34 -26.99 5.29
N ASN A 444 7.35 -27.09 4.43
CA ASN A 444 8.20 -25.97 4.02
C ASN A 444 8.21 -25.90 2.48
N VAL A 445 7.79 -24.77 1.90
CA VAL A 445 7.59 -24.61 0.45
C VAL A 445 8.59 -23.58 -0.09
N TRP A 446 9.85 -23.97 -0.32
CA TRP A 446 10.82 -23.16 -1.07
C TRP A 446 11.88 -24.07 -1.74
N GLN A 447 11.99 -24.00 -3.07
CA GLN A 447 13.18 -24.42 -3.82
C GLN A 447 13.40 -23.39 -4.94
N HIS A 448 14.54 -22.69 -4.90
CA HIS A 448 14.96 -21.77 -5.96
C HIS A 448 15.24 -22.57 -7.24
N ILE A 449 14.62 -22.19 -8.35
CA ILE A 449 15.00 -22.65 -9.70
C ILE A 449 15.90 -21.57 -10.30
N GLY A 450 17.19 -21.87 -10.44
CA GLY A 450 18.18 -21.07 -11.16
C GLY A 450 18.99 -21.98 -12.09
N ASP A 451 19.29 -21.48 -13.28
CA ASP A 451 19.98 -22.16 -14.38
C ASP A 451 21.48 -22.44 -14.11
N ASP A 452 22.04 -23.39 -14.88
CA ASP A 452 23.43 -23.53 -15.38
C ASP A 452 24.17 -24.86 -15.05
N GLY A 453 24.80 -25.47 -16.08
CA GLY A 453 25.26 -26.87 -16.11
C GLY A 453 26.76 -27.16 -16.00
N SER A 454 27.09 -28.44 -16.32
CA SER A 454 28.39 -29.14 -16.60
C SER A 454 28.88 -30.18 -15.49
N SER A 455 29.90 -31.09 -15.68
CA SER A 455 30.51 -32.33 -14.97
C SER A 455 31.81 -32.44 -14.01
N SER A 456 32.04 -33.62 -13.43
CA SER A 456 33.31 -34.17 -12.89
C SER A 456 33.83 -33.84 -11.47
N ALA A 457 34.36 -34.91 -10.87
CA ALA A 457 34.60 -35.24 -9.47
C ALA A 457 36.09 -35.23 -9.06
N VAL A 458 36.38 -35.30 -7.74
CA VAL A 458 37.09 -36.41 -7.03
C VAL A 458 37.56 -35.95 -5.63
N ALA A 459 37.10 -36.71 -4.61
CA ALA A 459 37.66 -37.12 -3.31
C ALA A 459 38.63 -36.26 -2.45
N GLY A 460 38.39 -36.29 -1.13
CA GLY A 460 39.46 -36.30 -0.09
C GLY A 460 39.21 -35.49 1.19
N CYS A 461 38.74 -36.14 2.27
CA CYS A 461 38.82 -35.68 3.67
C CYS A 461 40.24 -35.90 4.25
N PRO A 462 40.61 -35.53 5.51
CA PRO A 462 40.01 -34.63 6.53
C PRO A 462 41.05 -33.67 7.20
N TRP A 463 40.62 -32.78 8.11
CA TRP A 463 41.21 -32.43 9.43
C TRP A 463 40.59 -31.11 9.93
N ALA A 464 39.74 -31.20 10.95
CA ALA A 464 39.17 -30.08 11.68
C ALA A 464 39.63 -30.18 13.14
N ALA A 465 40.49 -29.26 13.59
CA ALA A 465 40.74 -28.99 15.00
C ALA A 465 41.55 -27.70 15.16
N MET A 466 40.85 -26.56 15.20
CA MET A 466 41.23 -25.23 15.70
C MET A 466 40.33 -24.28 14.91
N THR A 467 39.26 -23.72 15.45
CA THR A 467 39.34 -22.40 16.11
C THR A 467 38.00 -22.13 16.83
N ILE A 468 37.83 -22.64 18.05
CA ILE A 468 36.64 -22.42 18.91
C ILE A 468 36.61 -21.02 19.56
N HIS A 469 37.59 -20.15 19.29
CA HIS A 469 37.66 -18.82 19.93
C HIS A 469 36.97 -17.68 19.16
N PHE A 470 36.37 -17.93 17.99
CA PHE A 470 35.69 -16.87 17.21
C PHE A 470 34.15 -16.88 17.31
N LEU A 471 33.52 -17.91 17.90
CA LEU A 471 32.06 -18.08 17.89
C LEU A 471 31.31 -17.33 19.01
N VAL A 472 31.96 -17.01 20.13
CA VAL A 472 31.32 -16.32 21.26
C VAL A 472 31.02 -14.84 20.95
N ALA A 473 31.76 -14.23 20.02
CA ALA A 473 31.51 -12.86 19.57
C ALA A 473 30.30 -12.74 18.61
N SER A 474 29.91 -13.83 17.94
CA SER A 474 28.82 -13.84 16.95
C SER A 474 27.42 -13.92 17.58
N MET A 475 27.27 -14.69 18.67
CA MET A 475 25.97 -14.88 19.34
C MET A 475 25.45 -13.61 20.04
N PHE A 476 26.32 -12.71 20.50
CA PHE A 476 25.90 -11.44 21.11
C PHE A 476 25.33 -10.42 20.12
N ILE A 477 25.74 -10.49 18.84
CA ILE A 477 25.29 -9.54 17.81
C ILE A 477 23.91 -9.93 17.26
N CYS A 478 23.54 -11.22 17.28
CA CYS A 478 22.24 -11.68 16.79
C CYS A 478 21.07 -11.39 17.74
N ALA A 479 21.27 -11.47 19.06
CA ALA A 479 20.21 -11.19 20.03
C ALA A 479 19.77 -9.71 20.03
N LEU A 480 20.64 -8.78 19.62
CA LEU A 480 20.35 -7.35 19.50
C LEU A 480 19.52 -6.99 18.25
N LYS A 481 19.57 -7.79 17.18
CA LYS A 481 18.83 -7.51 15.94
C LYS A 481 17.35 -7.91 16.00
N ILE A 482 16.97 -8.89 16.84
CA ILE A 482 15.61 -9.45 16.83
C ILE A 482 14.58 -8.57 17.57
N ARG A 483 15.01 -7.65 18.45
CA ARG A 483 14.10 -6.65 19.07
C ARG A 483 13.65 -5.53 18.12
N PHE A 484 14.32 -5.31 16.99
CA PHE A 484 14.12 -4.13 16.12
C PHE A 484 13.06 -4.28 15.01
N LEU A 485 12.45 -5.46 14.81
CA LEU A 485 11.60 -5.72 13.63
C LEU A 485 10.08 -5.56 13.86
N GLY A 486 9.61 -5.42 15.10
CA GLY A 486 8.20 -5.17 15.42
C GLY A 486 7.75 -3.71 15.31
N GLU A 487 8.70 -2.78 15.19
CA GLU A 487 8.47 -1.32 15.15
C GLU A 487 8.55 -0.74 13.72
N GLN A 488 8.78 -1.55 12.69
CA GLN A 488 9.21 -1.04 11.38
C GLN A 488 8.15 -0.32 10.52
N ASN A 489 6.87 -0.29 10.90
CA ASN A 489 5.83 0.46 10.16
C ASN A 489 5.30 1.68 10.91
N VAL A 490 6.01 2.09 11.97
CA VAL A 490 5.69 3.26 12.76
C VAL A 490 6.79 4.29 12.59
N ALA A 491 6.40 5.54 12.39
CA ALA A 491 7.31 6.67 12.44
C ALA A 491 6.82 7.69 13.48
N GLU A 492 7.75 8.35 14.14
CA GLU A 492 7.46 9.34 15.18
C GLU A 492 8.23 10.62 14.86
N SER A 493 7.59 11.76 15.09
CA SER A 493 8.23 13.06 15.03
C SER A 493 7.51 14.04 15.96
N GLN A 494 8.11 15.21 16.13
CA GLN A 494 7.63 16.24 17.04
C GLN A 494 7.95 17.64 16.52
N THR A 495 7.15 18.60 16.93
CA THR A 495 7.38 20.02 16.65
C THR A 495 6.82 20.87 17.78
N VAL A 496 7.35 22.08 17.93
CA VAL A 496 6.82 23.09 18.85
C VAL A 496 5.81 23.95 18.09
N LEU A 497 4.63 24.20 18.66
CA LEU A 497 3.56 24.99 18.03
C LEU A 497 3.69 26.50 18.29
N ASP A 498 4.16 26.89 19.47
CA ASP A 498 4.31 28.29 19.88
C ASP A 498 5.79 28.71 19.92
N THR A 499 6.06 29.98 19.61
CA THR A 499 7.42 30.58 19.63
C THR A 499 8.16 30.41 20.95
N ASN A 500 7.44 30.25 22.06
CA ASN A 500 8.01 30.17 23.41
C ASN A 500 8.30 28.73 23.87
N GLY A 501 8.01 27.69 23.06
CA GLY A 501 8.34 26.32 23.43
C GLY A 501 7.40 25.67 24.45
N ASN A 502 6.19 26.20 24.65
CA ASN A 502 5.27 25.72 25.69
C ASN A 502 4.30 24.63 25.23
N MET A 503 4.11 24.49 23.91
CA MET A 503 3.17 23.57 23.29
C MET A 503 3.94 22.64 22.36
N LEU A 504 4.30 21.44 22.84
CA LEU A 504 5.03 20.44 22.08
C LEU A 504 4.05 19.43 21.48
N LEU A 505 3.90 19.44 20.17
CA LEU A 505 3.09 18.46 19.45
C LEU A 505 3.97 17.29 19.00
N LYS A 506 3.63 16.10 19.46
CA LYS A 506 4.21 14.83 19.01
C LYS A 506 3.18 14.10 18.16
N TRP A 507 3.65 13.39 17.14
CA TRP A 507 2.79 12.52 16.38
C TRP A 507 3.46 11.19 16.05
N ARG A 508 2.62 10.16 15.95
CA ARG A 508 3.00 8.80 15.63
C ARG A 508 2.18 8.32 14.44
N VAL A 509 2.87 8.04 13.34
CA VAL A 509 2.28 7.58 12.09
C VAL A 509 2.30 6.06 12.04
N ASN A 510 1.15 5.44 11.78
CA ASN A 510 1.05 4.02 11.52
C ASN A 510 0.63 3.79 10.07
N TYR A 511 1.59 3.39 9.22
CA TYR A 511 1.34 3.16 7.79
C TYR A 511 0.49 1.92 7.50
N SER A 512 0.46 0.95 8.42
CA SER A 512 -0.37 -0.26 8.27
C SER A 512 -1.85 0.03 8.50
N THR A 513 -2.18 0.91 9.44
CA THR A 513 -3.56 1.32 9.72
C THR A 513 -3.97 2.63 9.04
N ARG A 514 -3.03 3.35 8.41
CA ARG A 514 -3.22 4.68 7.81
C ARG A 514 -3.79 5.70 8.80
N ARG A 515 -3.27 5.68 10.04
CA ARG A 515 -3.67 6.56 11.13
C ARG A 515 -2.48 7.34 11.68
N ILE A 516 -2.75 8.55 12.15
CA ILE A 516 -1.83 9.38 12.91
C ILE A 516 -2.41 9.54 14.31
N GLN A 517 -1.59 9.25 15.33
CA GLN A 517 -1.89 9.59 16.70
C GLN A 517 -1.16 10.88 17.06
N PHE A 518 -1.89 11.87 17.54
CA PHE A 518 -1.37 13.14 18.01
C PHE A 518 -1.32 13.17 19.53
N GLN A 519 -0.28 13.78 20.08
CA GLN A 519 -0.12 14.04 21.50
C GLN A 519 0.47 15.44 21.69
N LEU A 520 -0.30 16.33 22.29
CA LEU A 520 0.12 17.67 22.67
C LEU A 520 0.53 17.68 24.15
N GLU A 521 1.76 18.11 24.43
CA GLU A 521 2.30 18.27 25.77
C GLU A 521 2.43 19.76 26.10
N LEU A 522 1.87 20.18 27.23
CA LEU A 522 1.88 21.56 27.68
C LEU A 522 2.90 21.76 28.80
N SER A 523 3.77 22.75 28.65
CA SER A 523 4.75 23.11 29.68
C SER A 523 4.09 23.68 30.94
N GLU A 524 4.85 23.76 32.04
CA GLU A 524 4.38 24.43 33.26
C GLU A 524 4.08 25.92 33.05
N LYS A 525 4.80 26.54 32.10
CA LYS A 525 4.68 27.96 31.73
C LYS A 525 3.57 28.22 30.71
N ALA A 526 2.97 27.17 30.14
CA ALA A 526 1.84 27.31 29.22
C ALA A 526 0.68 28.02 29.93
N GLN A 527 0.14 29.06 29.27
CA GLN A 527 -1.01 29.79 29.81
C GLN A 527 -2.25 28.88 29.82
N PRO A 528 -3.10 28.98 30.86
CA PRO A 528 -4.34 28.22 30.92
C PRO A 528 -5.28 28.62 29.78
N PHE A 529 -6.07 27.67 29.31
CA PHE A 529 -7.11 27.87 28.31
C PHE A 529 -8.32 27.02 28.66
N ASN A 530 -9.50 27.48 28.27
CA ASN A 530 -10.77 26.76 28.42
C ASN A 530 -11.20 26.09 27.12
N TRP A 531 -10.63 26.51 25.98
CA TRP A 531 -10.77 25.82 24.71
C TRP A 531 -9.48 25.91 23.88
N LEU A 532 -9.27 24.88 23.06
CA LEU A 532 -8.15 24.72 22.13
C LEU A 532 -8.67 24.07 20.85
N ALA A 533 -8.41 24.70 19.72
CA ALA A 533 -8.56 24.13 18.39
C ALA A 533 -7.18 23.76 17.86
N LEU A 534 -7.02 22.51 17.41
CA LEU A 534 -5.83 22.04 16.70
C LEU A 534 -6.28 21.35 15.41
N GLY A 535 -5.72 21.76 14.29
CA GLY A 535 -6.18 21.27 13.00
C GLY A 535 -5.21 21.48 11.86
N PHE A 536 -5.74 21.45 10.65
CA PHE A 536 -4.98 21.40 9.40
C PHE A 536 -5.62 22.34 8.38
N SER A 537 -4.79 22.99 7.57
CA SER A 537 -5.27 23.78 6.44
C SER A 537 -4.29 23.76 5.27
N ASP A 538 -4.75 24.22 4.11
CA ASP A 538 -3.95 24.25 2.89
C ASP A 538 -2.69 25.13 3.05
N ARG A 539 -2.84 26.31 3.67
CA ARG A 539 -1.80 27.35 3.73
C ARG A 539 -1.54 27.94 5.11
N GLY A 540 -1.99 27.29 6.18
CA GLY A 540 -1.82 27.76 7.56
C GLY A 540 -2.83 28.84 7.98
N ALA A 541 -3.78 29.16 7.10
CA ALA A 541 -4.93 30.01 7.40
C ALA A 541 -5.91 29.28 8.32
N LEU A 542 -6.61 30.01 9.18
CA LEU A 542 -7.66 29.46 10.06
C LEU A 542 -9.04 29.45 9.38
N GLU A 543 -9.11 29.96 8.15
CA GLU A 543 -10.23 29.85 7.23
C GLU A 543 -10.11 28.56 6.39
N ASN A 544 -11.23 27.87 6.16
CA ASN A 544 -11.24 26.56 5.47
C ASN A 544 -10.26 25.55 6.10
N ALA A 545 -10.12 25.61 7.43
CA ALA A 545 -9.36 24.69 8.25
C ALA A 545 -10.28 23.64 8.86
N ASP A 546 -9.82 22.39 8.88
CA ASP A 546 -10.43 21.28 9.62
C ASP A 546 -9.72 21.13 10.96
N VAL A 547 -10.48 21.08 12.05
CA VAL A 547 -9.98 21.25 13.42
C VAL A 547 -10.64 20.27 14.39
N CYS A 548 -9.80 19.59 15.17
CA CYS A 548 -10.26 18.94 16.39
C CYS A 548 -10.37 19.99 17.51
N LEU A 549 -11.59 20.22 18.02
CA LEU A 549 -11.87 21.20 19.06
C LEU A 549 -12.03 20.54 20.43
N LEU A 550 -11.25 21.01 21.39
CA LEU A 550 -11.45 20.79 22.82
C LEU A 550 -12.03 22.06 23.45
N TRP A 551 -13.12 21.97 24.20
CA TRP A 551 -13.67 23.13 24.89
C TRP A 551 -14.41 22.79 26.19
N THR A 552 -14.48 23.75 27.10
CA THR A 552 -15.16 23.59 28.40
C THR A 552 -16.40 24.46 28.47
N ASP A 553 -17.53 23.85 28.87
CA ASP A 553 -18.80 24.57 29.02
C ASP A 553 -18.87 25.37 30.34
N TYR A 554 -19.84 26.29 30.45
CA TYR A 554 -20.09 27.06 31.68
C TYR A 554 -20.44 26.21 32.92
N LYS A 555 -20.67 24.90 32.75
CA LYS A 555 -20.87 23.93 33.85
C LYS A 555 -19.60 23.12 34.13
N GLU A 556 -18.46 23.58 33.63
CA GLU A 556 -17.13 22.96 33.77
C GLU A 556 -17.03 21.55 33.17
N ARG A 557 -17.85 21.24 32.16
CA ARG A 557 -17.77 19.96 31.44
C ARG A 557 -16.96 20.13 30.17
N GLY A 558 -15.97 19.25 29.99
CA GLY A 558 -15.16 19.18 28.77
C GLY A 558 -15.92 18.51 27.63
N HIS A 559 -15.80 19.07 26.43
CA HIS A 559 -16.36 18.58 25.18
C HIS A 559 -15.24 18.43 24.16
N PHE A 560 -15.37 17.41 23.31
CA PHE A 560 -14.48 17.16 22.20
C PHE A 560 -15.31 16.96 20.94
N GLU A 561 -15.02 17.73 19.90
CA GLU A 561 -15.80 17.75 18.68
C GLU A 561 -14.87 17.90 17.47
N ASP A 562 -15.23 17.22 16.39
CA ASP A 562 -14.68 17.47 15.06
C ASP A 562 -15.47 18.58 14.37
N ALA A 563 -14.75 19.49 13.73
CA ALA A 563 -15.32 20.70 13.16
C ALA A 563 -14.43 21.26 12.04
N HIS A 564 -15.05 21.90 11.06
CA HIS A 564 -14.37 22.71 10.06
C HIS A 564 -14.73 24.20 10.18
N THR A 565 -13.94 25.03 9.51
CA THR A 565 -14.19 26.48 9.40
C THR A 565 -14.53 26.85 7.97
N ASP A 566 -15.42 27.83 7.78
CA ASP A 566 -15.70 28.37 6.44
C ASP A 566 -14.62 29.36 5.97
N LYS A 567 -14.83 29.94 4.78
CA LYS A 567 -13.99 31.00 4.20
C LYS A 567 -13.88 32.28 5.04
N ASN A 568 -14.74 32.46 6.04
CA ASN A 568 -14.70 33.58 6.98
C ASN A 568 -14.14 33.16 8.35
N GLY A 569 -13.69 31.91 8.49
CA GLY A 569 -13.16 31.33 9.72
C GLY A 569 -14.21 31.08 10.81
N ARG A 570 -15.50 30.96 10.42
CA ARG A 570 -16.56 30.58 11.34
C ARG A 570 -16.59 29.08 11.49
N LEU A 571 -16.60 28.62 12.74
CA LEU A 571 -16.59 27.20 13.06
C LEU A 571 -17.98 26.55 12.90
N TYR A 572 -18.02 25.44 12.18
CA TYR A 572 -19.15 24.55 11.98
C TYR A 572 -18.77 23.15 12.46
N ARG A 573 -19.70 22.49 13.15
CA ARG A 573 -19.49 21.12 13.60
C ARG A 573 -19.69 20.15 12.44
N ASP A 574 -18.82 19.16 12.33
CA ASP A 574 -18.86 18.19 11.25
C ASP A 574 -19.99 17.17 11.42
N LYS A 575 -20.46 16.66 10.28
CA LYS A 575 -21.48 15.61 10.24
C LYS A 575 -20.89 14.29 10.75
N TYR A 576 -19.67 13.99 10.34
CA TYR A 576 -18.89 12.87 10.84
C TYR A 576 -17.91 13.36 11.91
N GLN A 577 -17.47 12.48 12.80
CA GLN A 577 -16.52 12.85 13.86
C GLN A 577 -15.30 11.96 13.69
N ASN A 578 -14.28 12.50 13.02
CA ASN A 578 -13.11 11.80 12.54
C ASN A 578 -11.88 11.99 13.45
N CYS A 579 -11.92 12.95 14.37
CA CYS A 579 -11.03 12.96 15.52
C CYS A 579 -11.48 11.89 16.56
N GLU A 580 -10.74 10.78 16.64
CA GLU A 580 -11.06 9.62 17.49
C GLU A 580 -10.17 9.53 18.73
N SER A 581 -10.58 8.69 19.70
CA SER A 581 -9.73 8.28 20.84
C SER A 581 -9.16 9.44 21.67
N PHE A 582 -9.98 10.47 21.87
CA PHE A 582 -9.59 11.62 22.68
C PHE A 582 -9.31 11.23 24.14
N TYR A 583 -8.18 11.70 24.66
CA TYR A 583 -7.78 11.50 26.04
C TYR A 583 -7.07 12.75 26.57
N LEU A 584 -7.56 13.28 27.69
CA LEU A 584 -6.98 14.41 28.42
C LEU A 584 -6.39 13.88 29.74
N ASN A 585 -5.09 14.07 29.91
CA ASN A 585 -4.42 13.80 31.17
C ASN A 585 -4.06 15.12 31.87
N VAL A 586 -4.82 15.45 32.92
CA VAL A 586 -4.66 16.69 33.67
C VAL A 586 -3.36 16.70 34.49
N GLU A 587 -2.92 15.54 35.00
CA GLU A 587 -1.72 15.40 35.82
C GLU A 587 -0.45 15.68 35.00
N TYR A 588 -0.35 15.09 33.81
CA TYR A 588 0.78 15.27 32.90
C TYR A 588 0.59 16.43 31.91
N ARG A 589 -0.55 17.15 31.97
CA ARG A 589 -0.93 18.22 31.03
C ARG A 589 -0.81 17.80 29.56
N THR A 590 -1.28 16.60 29.25
CA THR A 590 -1.23 16.03 27.89
C THR A 590 -2.61 15.83 27.28
N ILE A 591 -2.71 16.09 25.98
CA ILE A 591 -3.93 15.90 25.17
C ILE A 591 -3.57 14.96 24.03
N SER A 592 -4.33 13.89 23.81
CA SER A 592 -4.09 12.98 22.70
C SER A 592 -5.36 12.60 21.95
N PHE A 593 -5.26 12.41 20.64
CA PHE A 593 -6.34 11.94 19.76
C PHE A 593 -5.74 11.24 18.53
N GLN A 594 -6.59 10.61 17.72
CA GLN A 594 -6.20 9.91 16.50
C GLN A 594 -7.02 10.40 15.31
N ARG A 595 -6.41 10.37 14.13
CA ARG A 595 -7.07 10.71 12.86
C ARG A 595 -6.56 9.82 11.73
N PHE A 596 -7.41 9.52 10.75
CA PHE A 596 -7.00 8.84 9.52
C PHE A 596 -6.25 9.79 8.56
N PHE A 597 -5.49 9.24 7.61
CA PHE A 597 -4.87 10.05 6.56
C PHE A 597 -5.91 10.71 5.64
N ASP A 598 -6.99 9.98 5.37
CA ASP A 598 -8.12 10.40 4.56
C ASP A 598 -9.40 9.87 5.24
N THR A 599 -10.33 10.77 5.53
CA THR A 599 -11.58 10.48 6.24
C THR A 599 -12.75 10.22 5.29
N CYS A 600 -12.59 10.51 3.99
CA CYS A 600 -13.70 10.54 3.02
C CYS A 600 -14.83 11.53 3.35
N ASP A 601 -14.61 12.45 4.28
CA ASP A 601 -15.38 13.68 4.36
C ASP A 601 -14.78 14.68 3.35
N ASP A 602 -15.63 15.47 2.69
CA ASP A 602 -15.23 16.50 1.74
C ASP A 602 -14.94 17.83 2.44
N ASP A 603 -15.43 18.01 3.67
CA ASP A 603 -15.12 19.16 4.52
C ASP A 603 -13.75 19.01 5.24
N ASP A 604 -13.18 17.81 5.20
CA ASP A 604 -11.94 17.44 5.88
C ASP A 604 -10.67 17.63 5.04
N TYR A 605 -9.57 17.96 5.72
CA TYR A 605 -8.25 18.00 5.12
C TYR A 605 -7.68 16.59 4.87
N VAL A 606 -7.32 16.30 3.61
CA VAL A 606 -6.64 15.05 3.24
C VAL A 606 -5.14 15.16 3.53
N ILE A 607 -4.65 14.33 4.45
CA ILE A 607 -3.23 14.27 4.81
C ILE A 607 -2.49 13.41 3.78
N GLY A 608 -1.90 14.10 2.80
CA GLY A 608 -1.08 13.49 1.74
C GLY A 608 0.43 13.52 2.00
N ASP A 609 1.18 12.93 1.08
CA ASP A 609 2.63 13.15 0.99
C ASP A 609 2.89 14.60 0.59
N GLY A 610 3.65 15.33 1.41
CA GLY A 610 3.92 16.75 1.19
C GLY A 610 4.07 17.55 2.47
N THR A 611 3.99 18.86 2.34
CA THR A 611 3.88 19.79 3.46
C THR A 611 2.47 19.72 4.05
N THR A 612 2.34 19.81 5.36
CA THR A 612 1.06 20.03 6.04
C THR A 612 1.19 21.26 6.93
N HIS A 613 0.21 22.15 6.87
CA HIS A 613 0.14 23.29 7.77
C HIS A 613 -0.77 22.93 8.94
N ILE A 614 -0.17 22.75 10.11
CA ILE A 614 -0.91 22.54 11.36
C ILE A 614 -1.28 23.90 11.90
N VAL A 615 -2.57 24.15 12.07
CA VAL A 615 -3.10 25.39 12.64
C VAL A 615 -3.53 25.16 14.08
N TRP A 616 -3.40 26.18 14.91
CA TRP A 616 -3.84 26.13 16.30
C TRP A 616 -4.42 27.47 16.75
N ALA A 617 -5.40 27.41 17.65
CA ALA A 617 -6.00 28.57 18.30
C ALA A 617 -6.48 28.18 19.70
N ARG A 618 -6.39 29.10 20.68
CA ARG A 618 -6.84 28.86 22.06
C ARG A 618 -7.49 30.08 22.67
N GLY A 619 -8.30 29.87 23.70
CA GLY A 619 -8.90 30.97 24.47
C GLY A 619 -9.24 30.60 25.90
N SER A 620 -9.37 31.63 26.74
CA SER A 620 -9.66 31.49 28.18
C SER A 620 -11.14 31.59 28.52
N ASP A 621 -12.01 31.86 27.55
CA ASP A 621 -13.45 32.00 27.81
C ASP A 621 -14.14 30.63 27.90
N LEU A 622 -15.09 30.48 28.81
CA LEU A 622 -15.99 29.31 28.82
C LEU A 622 -17.00 29.46 27.68
N LEU A 623 -17.31 28.37 26.98
CA LEU A 623 -18.21 28.40 25.83
C LEU A 623 -19.60 27.86 26.20
N PHE A 624 -20.65 28.43 25.60
CA PHE A 624 -22.01 27.84 25.69
C PHE A 624 -22.20 26.78 24.60
N SER A 625 -21.62 27.04 23.43
CA SER A 625 -21.58 26.15 22.27
C SER A 625 -20.34 26.51 21.45
N SER A 626 -19.78 25.52 20.75
CA SER A 626 -18.75 25.70 19.72
C SER A 626 -19.26 26.45 18.48
N LYS A 627 -20.59 26.45 18.24
CA LYS A 627 -21.20 27.07 17.06
C LYS A 627 -20.96 28.57 17.02
N GLY A 628 -20.32 29.04 15.96
CA GLY A 628 -20.03 30.47 15.74
C GLY A 628 -18.78 30.97 16.45
N LEU A 629 -17.98 30.09 17.06
CA LEU A 629 -16.62 30.43 17.49
C LEU A 629 -15.83 30.89 16.26
N CYS A 630 -15.18 32.04 16.37
CA CYS A 630 -14.36 32.61 15.30
C CYS A 630 -12.88 32.39 15.64
N LEU A 631 -12.24 31.43 14.98
CA LEU A 631 -10.82 31.13 15.20
C LEU A 631 -9.91 32.27 14.72
N PRO A 632 -10.14 32.94 13.58
CA PRO A 632 -9.31 34.08 13.20
C PRO A 632 -9.47 35.30 14.11
N CYS A 633 -10.53 35.39 14.90
CA CYS A 633 -10.81 36.55 15.75
C CYS A 633 -9.99 36.59 17.04
N VAL A 634 -9.32 35.50 17.44
CA VAL A 634 -8.46 35.50 18.63
C VAL A 634 -7.17 36.32 18.41
N ASP A 635 -6.64 36.83 19.52
CA ASP A 635 -5.36 37.56 19.55
C ASP A 635 -4.24 36.77 18.88
N ALA A 636 -3.32 37.47 18.19
CA ALA A 636 -2.19 36.86 17.49
C ALA A 636 -1.29 35.98 18.39
N LYS A 637 -1.21 36.26 19.70
CA LYS A 637 -0.46 35.45 20.67
C LYS A 637 -1.10 34.09 21.01
N ASN A 638 -2.38 33.91 20.65
CA ASN A 638 -3.21 32.76 21.00
C ASN A 638 -3.61 31.95 19.77
N LYS A 639 -3.01 32.24 18.62
CA LYS A 639 -3.21 31.51 17.38
C LYS A 639 -1.91 31.44 16.59
N GLY A 640 -1.79 30.46 15.72
CA GLY A 640 -0.65 30.33 14.84
C GLY A 640 -0.75 29.11 13.99
N PHE A 641 0.31 28.86 13.23
CA PHE A 641 0.45 27.63 12.47
C PHE A 641 1.92 27.25 12.35
N VAL A 642 2.18 25.98 12.10
CA VAL A 642 3.50 25.45 11.80
C VAL A 642 3.45 24.57 10.57
N ARG A 643 4.56 24.51 9.84
CA ARG A 643 4.70 23.65 8.66
C ARG A 643 5.48 22.42 9.04
N VAL A 644 4.94 21.26 8.73
CA VAL A 644 5.59 19.97 9.01
C VAL A 644 5.35 18.98 7.89
N ARG A 645 6.09 17.88 7.93
CA ARG A 645 5.77 16.67 7.17
C ARG A 645 5.15 15.64 8.12
N LEU A 646 3.82 15.56 8.14
CA LEU A 646 3.09 14.63 9.01
C LEU A 646 3.35 13.16 8.67
N LEU A 647 3.39 12.80 7.38
CA LEU A 647 3.76 11.45 6.94
C LEU A 647 5.28 11.27 7.04
N THR A 648 5.74 11.07 8.28
CA THR A 648 7.15 10.96 8.65
C THR A 648 7.77 9.65 8.13
N PRO A 649 8.95 9.70 7.48
CA PRO A 649 9.62 8.48 7.05
C PRO A 649 10.07 7.63 8.24
N ILE A 650 10.08 6.31 8.07
CA ILE A 650 10.58 5.37 9.08
C ILE A 650 12.08 5.61 9.28
N ALA A 651 12.50 5.81 10.53
CA ALA A 651 13.89 6.10 10.86
C ALA A 651 14.81 4.92 10.49
N LEU A 652 15.90 5.22 9.78
CA LEU A 652 16.95 4.25 9.50
C LEU A 652 17.91 4.14 10.71
N PRO A 653 18.57 2.98 10.91
CA PRO A 653 19.52 2.81 12.00
C PRO A 653 20.66 3.83 11.91
N GLN A 654 21.05 4.42 13.05
CA GLN A 654 22.16 5.38 13.08
C GLN A 654 23.48 4.72 12.64
N PRO A 655 24.20 5.31 11.68
CA PRO A 655 25.47 4.80 11.23
C PRO A 655 26.59 5.10 12.24
N LYS A 656 27.58 4.21 12.34
CA LYS A 656 28.83 4.53 13.05
C LYS A 656 29.60 5.56 12.23
N ALA A 657 29.65 6.80 12.72
CA ALA A 657 30.28 7.91 12.02
C ALA A 657 30.85 8.93 13.01
N LYS A 658 31.80 9.73 12.54
CA LYS A 658 32.35 10.88 13.27
C LYS A 658 31.41 12.07 13.07
N GLN A 659 31.16 12.80 14.15
CA GLN A 659 30.32 13.99 14.15
C GLN A 659 31.12 15.22 13.70
N LEU A 660 30.59 15.97 12.74
CA LEU A 660 31.13 17.23 12.23
C LEU A 660 30.06 18.31 12.36
N TYR A 661 30.28 19.25 13.27
CA TYR A 661 29.38 20.37 13.52
C TYR A 661 29.69 21.53 12.57
N ILE A 662 28.71 21.92 11.77
CA ILE A 662 28.74 23.13 10.95
C ILE A 662 27.69 24.06 11.53
N THR A 663 28.10 24.90 12.48
CA THR A 663 27.19 25.74 13.28
C THR A 663 27.65 27.19 13.38
N ASN A 664 26.68 28.07 13.57
CA ASN A 664 26.95 29.42 14.03
C ASN A 664 27.56 29.44 15.44
N LYS A 665 28.06 30.60 15.86
CA LYS A 665 28.62 30.78 17.20
C LYS A 665 28.21 32.13 17.77
N ASP A 666 27.36 32.09 18.79
CA ASP A 666 26.90 33.22 19.59
C ASP A 666 26.45 34.43 18.74
N ILE A 667 25.73 34.16 17.64
CA ILE A 667 25.27 35.20 16.73
C ILE A 667 24.11 35.95 17.38
N LYS A 668 24.07 37.28 17.17
CA LYS A 668 22.91 38.09 17.54
C LYS A 668 21.95 38.13 16.37
N VAL A 669 20.83 37.42 16.48
CA VAL A 669 19.84 37.37 15.40
C VAL A 669 19.19 38.75 15.28
N PRO A 670 19.15 39.37 14.08
CA PRO A 670 18.46 40.64 13.87
C PRO A 670 16.99 40.61 14.31
N GLY A 671 16.52 41.71 14.89
CA GLY A 671 15.12 41.90 15.29
C GLY A 671 14.16 42.19 14.14
N THR A 672 14.39 41.57 12.98
CA THR A 672 13.51 41.62 11.81
C THR A 672 12.73 40.33 11.70
N ASP A 673 11.55 40.39 11.09
CA ASP A 673 10.63 39.25 10.98
C ASP A 673 11.29 38.01 10.36
N THR A 674 12.04 38.21 9.28
CA THR A 674 12.77 37.14 8.57
C THR A 674 14.23 37.52 8.39
N THR A 675 15.14 36.61 8.69
CA THR A 675 16.60 36.79 8.47
C THR A 675 17.22 35.55 7.84
N TYR A 676 17.98 35.73 6.75
CA TYR A 676 18.84 34.71 6.17
C TYR A 676 20.30 35.03 6.48
N TRP A 677 20.95 34.15 7.25
CA TRP A 677 22.30 34.34 7.76
C TRP A 677 23.26 33.33 7.12
N CYS A 678 24.29 33.83 6.45
CA CYS A 678 25.29 33.03 5.75
C CYS A 678 26.63 33.08 6.48
N LYS A 679 27.25 31.91 6.67
CA LYS A 679 28.57 31.76 7.29
C LYS A 679 29.44 30.78 6.51
N ILE A 680 30.65 31.20 6.13
CA ILE A 680 31.63 30.34 5.47
C ILE A 680 32.46 29.60 6.51
N HIS A 681 32.48 28.28 6.41
CA HIS A 681 33.25 27.37 7.26
C HIS A 681 34.38 26.72 6.46
N LYS A 682 35.57 26.69 7.07
CA LYS A 682 36.66 25.84 6.59
C LYS A 682 36.50 24.43 7.16
N LEU A 683 36.51 23.43 6.30
CA LEU A 683 36.47 22.02 6.69
C LEU A 683 37.75 21.64 7.46
N PRO A 684 37.67 20.80 8.49
CA PRO A 684 38.83 20.34 9.24
C PRO A 684 39.85 19.60 8.37
N ASP A 685 41.13 19.63 8.76
CA ASP A 685 42.22 19.05 7.97
C ASP A 685 42.03 17.55 7.66
N TYR A 686 41.49 16.77 8.61
CA TYR A 686 41.22 15.35 8.38
C TYR A 686 40.21 15.08 7.24
N ILE A 687 39.27 15.99 6.96
CA ILE A 687 38.34 15.91 5.82
C ILE A 687 39.06 16.30 4.52
N ASN A 688 40.00 17.24 4.59
CA ASN A 688 40.73 17.71 3.41
C ASN A 688 41.81 16.71 2.97
N GLU A 689 42.36 15.93 3.90
CA GLU A 689 43.41 14.94 3.61
C GLU A 689 42.89 13.67 2.91
N LYS A 690 41.65 13.25 3.21
CA LYS A 690 41.07 12.00 2.70
C LYS A 690 39.58 12.17 2.36
N PRO A 691 39.07 11.49 1.32
CA PRO A 691 37.65 11.51 1.02
C PRO A 691 36.84 10.85 2.15
N HIS A 692 35.67 11.41 2.43
CA HIS A 692 34.72 10.90 3.42
C HIS A 692 33.31 10.82 2.80
N HIS A 693 32.45 9.96 3.36
CA HIS A 693 31.03 9.94 3.07
C HIS A 693 30.23 10.58 4.20
N ILE A 694 29.37 11.54 3.87
CA ILE A 694 28.25 11.95 4.73
C ILE A 694 27.22 10.83 4.66
N VAL A 695 26.87 10.28 5.82
CA VAL A 695 25.95 9.13 5.95
C VAL A 695 24.66 9.48 6.67
N GLN A 696 24.64 10.60 7.40
CA GLN A 696 23.45 11.18 8.02
C GLN A 696 23.70 12.68 8.25
N PHE A 697 22.64 13.48 8.24
CA PHE A 697 22.67 14.84 8.78
C PHE A 697 21.42 15.13 9.60
N GLU A 698 21.56 16.00 10.60
CA GLU A 698 20.46 16.42 11.48
C GLU A 698 20.67 17.86 11.97
N SER A 699 19.66 18.44 12.60
CA SER A 699 19.76 19.77 13.16
C SER A 699 20.51 19.77 14.50
N ALA A 700 21.30 20.81 14.72
CA ALA A 700 21.90 21.15 15.99
C ALA A 700 21.39 22.54 16.39
N ILE A 701 20.28 22.57 17.14
CA ILE A 701 19.59 23.83 17.50
C ILE A 701 19.96 24.23 18.92
N THR A 702 20.18 25.53 19.11
CA THR A 702 20.39 26.13 20.44
C THR A 702 19.13 25.95 21.28
N ARG A 703 19.26 25.37 22.48
CA ARG A 703 18.12 25.12 23.37
C ARG A 703 17.39 26.43 23.70
N GLY A 704 16.09 26.47 23.47
CA GLY A 704 15.24 27.66 23.61
C GLY A 704 14.99 28.41 22.30
N ASN A 705 15.75 28.11 21.23
CA ASN A 705 15.60 28.72 19.91
C ASN A 705 14.86 27.80 18.91
N GLU A 706 14.25 26.71 19.37
CA GLU A 706 13.53 25.75 18.52
C GLU A 706 12.37 26.40 17.75
N GLY A 707 11.74 27.42 18.33
CA GLY A 707 10.69 28.20 17.66
C GLY A 707 11.21 29.33 16.75
N LEU A 708 12.52 29.62 16.76
CA LEU A 708 13.16 30.70 16.00
C LEU A 708 13.81 30.20 14.70
N VAL A 709 14.52 29.07 14.76
CA VAL A 709 15.22 28.49 13.60
C VAL A 709 14.23 27.78 12.69
N HIS A 710 14.00 28.32 11.49
CA HIS A 710 12.98 27.81 10.58
C HIS A 710 13.51 26.76 9.59
N HIS A 711 14.66 27.03 8.95
CA HIS A 711 15.38 26.04 8.13
C HIS A 711 16.88 26.35 8.09
N MET A 712 17.68 25.37 7.68
CA MET A 712 19.14 25.45 7.57
C MET A 712 19.64 24.66 6.37
N GLU A 713 20.63 25.19 5.66
CA GLU A 713 21.27 24.53 4.53
C GLU A 713 22.79 24.61 4.63
N VAL A 714 23.48 23.57 4.15
CA VAL A 714 24.94 23.58 3.96
C VAL A 714 25.25 23.41 2.49
N PHE A 715 25.94 24.38 1.92
CA PHE A 715 26.40 24.39 0.55
C PHE A 715 27.90 24.09 0.48
N TYR A 716 28.29 23.25 -0.46
CA TYR A 716 29.69 23.03 -0.82
C TYR A 716 30.13 24.04 -1.86
N CYS A 717 31.34 24.56 -1.69
CA CYS A 717 31.91 25.54 -2.60
C CYS A 717 32.67 24.87 -3.74
N ASP A 718 32.08 24.94 -4.94
CA ASP A 718 32.60 24.29 -6.14
C ASP A 718 33.65 25.14 -6.85
N ALA A 719 34.72 25.47 -6.15
CA ALA A 719 35.89 26.12 -6.70
C ALA A 719 37.05 25.13 -6.79
N GLY A 720 38.07 25.40 -7.62
CA GLY A 720 39.28 24.58 -7.66
C GLY A 720 39.90 24.37 -6.27
N SER A 721 40.59 23.24 -6.05
CA SER A 721 41.18 22.89 -4.74
C SER A 721 42.18 23.92 -4.21
N ASP A 722 42.83 24.66 -5.12
CA ASP A 722 43.82 25.69 -4.81
C ASP A 722 43.18 27.07 -4.50
N ILE A 723 41.89 27.24 -4.80
CA ILE A 723 41.18 28.50 -4.63
C ILE A 723 40.74 28.65 -3.16
N GLN A 724 41.24 29.69 -2.50
CA GLN A 724 40.82 30.05 -1.15
C GLN A 724 39.57 30.94 -1.18
N ILE A 725 38.57 30.55 -0.40
CA ILE A 725 37.33 31.33 -0.25
C ILE A 725 37.45 32.15 1.04
N PRO A 726 37.21 33.48 0.99
CA PRO A 726 37.27 34.33 2.17
C PRO A 726 36.19 33.90 3.16
N LEU A 727 36.55 33.88 4.45
CA LEU A 727 35.58 33.68 5.51
C LEU A 727 34.63 34.88 5.55
N TYR A 728 33.32 34.61 5.53
CA TYR A 728 32.26 35.59 5.57
C TYR A 728 31.22 35.15 6.60
N GLU A 729 30.65 36.12 7.33
CA GLU A 729 29.58 35.91 8.29
C GLU A 729 28.67 37.15 8.28
N GLY A 730 27.41 36.98 7.90
CA GLY A 730 26.47 38.10 7.76
C GLY A 730 25.20 37.71 7.01
N SER A 731 24.43 38.72 6.59
CA SER A 731 23.24 38.48 5.78
C SER A 731 23.61 37.87 4.42
N CYS A 732 22.89 36.83 4.01
CA CYS A 732 23.11 36.18 2.70
C CYS A 732 22.95 37.15 1.51
N PHE A 733 22.21 38.25 1.70
CA PHE A 733 21.90 39.26 0.68
C PHE A 733 22.66 40.58 0.86
N ALA A 734 23.66 40.62 1.72
CA ALA A 734 24.42 41.85 1.95
C ALA A 734 25.23 42.25 0.70
N ALA A 735 25.27 43.54 0.39
CA ALA A 735 25.98 44.07 -0.78
C ALA A 735 27.51 43.90 -0.68
N ASP A 736 28.04 43.74 0.53
CA ASP A 736 29.45 43.53 0.82
C ASP A 736 29.86 42.04 0.85
N ARG A 737 28.92 41.11 0.60
CA ARG A 737 29.21 39.67 0.51
C ARG A 737 30.19 39.41 -0.66
N PRO A 738 31.35 38.77 -0.42
CA PRO A 738 32.34 38.54 -1.46
C PRO A 738 31.79 37.69 -2.62
N GLU A 739 31.98 38.14 -3.85
CA GLU A 739 31.37 37.53 -5.04
C GLU A 739 31.78 36.06 -5.26
N ILE A 740 33.03 35.70 -4.91
CA ILE A 740 33.51 34.32 -4.99
C ILE A 740 32.73 33.34 -4.11
N THR A 741 32.05 33.81 -3.05
CA THR A 741 31.20 32.95 -2.22
C THR A 741 29.94 32.48 -2.94
N LYS A 742 29.58 33.07 -4.09
CA LYS A 742 28.51 32.57 -4.96
C LYS A 742 28.83 31.20 -5.56
N ALA A 743 30.10 30.77 -5.56
CA ALA A 743 30.50 29.41 -5.93
C ALA A 743 30.02 28.34 -4.92
N CYS A 744 29.58 28.76 -3.73
CA CYS A 744 28.98 27.90 -2.72
C CYS A 744 27.48 27.74 -2.98
N SER A 745 27.15 26.95 -4.01
CA SER A 745 25.78 26.70 -4.45
C SER A 745 25.38 25.22 -4.43
N LYS A 746 26.32 24.29 -4.33
CA LYS A 746 26.02 22.85 -4.32
C LYS A 746 25.51 22.41 -2.95
N VAL A 747 24.20 22.22 -2.80
CA VAL A 747 23.59 21.75 -1.54
C VAL A 747 24.20 20.40 -1.12
N LYS A 748 24.61 20.27 0.14
CA LYS A 748 25.05 19.00 0.75
C LYS A 748 24.06 18.47 1.77
N SER A 749 23.35 19.35 2.45
CA SER A 749 22.29 19.02 3.41
C SER A 749 21.35 20.20 3.57
N ALA A 750 20.05 19.92 3.68
CA ALA A 750 19.03 20.90 4.00
C ALA A 750 18.05 20.31 5.01
N TRP A 751 17.76 21.09 6.05
CA TRP A 751 16.89 20.73 7.16
C TRP A 751 15.85 21.82 7.38
N ALA A 752 14.62 21.43 7.73
CA ALA A 752 13.55 22.35 8.11
C ALA A 752 12.86 21.90 9.41
N MET A 753 12.16 22.82 10.09
CA MET A 753 11.48 22.58 11.36
C MET A 753 10.59 21.33 11.36
N GLY A 754 10.79 20.42 12.33
CA GLY A 754 10.03 19.16 12.43
C GLY A 754 10.50 18.04 11.49
N ALA A 755 11.51 18.28 10.65
CA ALA A 755 12.16 17.24 9.87
C ALA A 755 13.03 16.33 10.78
N PRO A 756 12.85 15.00 10.72
CA PRO A 756 13.73 14.07 11.43
C PRO A 756 15.13 14.04 10.79
N PRO A 757 16.12 13.42 11.45
CA PRO A 757 17.43 13.19 10.85
C PRO A 757 17.34 12.50 9.47
N PHE A 758 18.02 13.06 8.48
CA PHE A 758 18.12 12.44 7.15
C PHE A 758 19.27 11.45 7.15
N THR A 759 18.97 10.17 6.91
CA THR A 759 19.96 9.10 6.87
C THR A 759 20.06 8.54 5.46
N TYR A 760 21.29 8.44 4.93
CA TYR A 760 21.54 7.85 3.62
C TYR A 760 21.39 6.31 3.66
N PRO A 761 20.91 5.66 2.58
CA PRO A 761 20.84 4.20 2.47
C PRO A 761 22.17 3.53 2.80
N GLN A 762 22.16 2.35 3.44
CA GLN A 762 23.37 1.71 3.99
C GLN A 762 24.48 1.48 2.94
N GLU A 763 24.09 1.30 1.69
CA GLU A 763 24.95 1.09 0.54
C GLU A 763 25.57 2.37 -0.04
N ALA A 764 25.05 3.56 0.31
CA ALA A 764 25.44 4.83 -0.30
C ALA A 764 25.76 5.93 0.72
N GLY A 765 26.68 6.84 0.38
CA GLY A 765 26.93 8.05 1.17
C GLY A 765 27.39 9.20 0.28
N LEU A 766 27.14 10.44 0.69
CA LEU A 766 27.46 11.62 -0.14
C LEU A 766 28.94 12.00 0.05
N PRO A 767 29.76 12.05 -1.02
CA PRO A 767 31.16 12.41 -0.91
C PRO A 767 31.40 13.83 -0.37
N LEU A 768 32.38 13.95 0.52
CA LEU A 768 32.86 15.18 1.14
C LEU A 768 34.39 15.13 1.30
N GLY A 769 35.06 16.22 0.89
CA GLY A 769 36.50 16.40 1.10
C GLY A 769 37.39 15.55 0.20
N GLY A 770 38.65 15.40 0.60
CA GLY A 770 39.74 14.82 -0.17
C GLY A 770 40.69 15.86 -0.80
N PRO A 771 41.87 15.42 -1.27
CA PRO A 771 42.96 16.31 -1.66
C PRO A 771 42.64 17.18 -2.89
N ASN A 772 41.73 16.71 -3.76
CA ASN A 772 41.31 17.41 -4.97
C ASN A 772 40.02 18.22 -4.76
N ALA A 773 39.48 18.25 -3.53
CA ALA A 773 38.27 18.97 -3.19
C ALA A 773 38.60 20.35 -2.61
N ASN A 774 37.68 21.30 -2.77
CA ASN A 774 37.74 22.59 -2.09
C ASN A 774 37.49 22.39 -0.59
N LYS A 775 38.10 23.27 0.22
CA LYS A 775 38.16 23.13 1.69
C LYS A 775 37.05 23.90 2.41
N TYR A 776 36.11 24.50 1.70
CA TYR A 776 35.11 25.40 2.27
C TYR A 776 33.67 24.93 2.02
N VAL A 777 32.82 25.19 3.00
CA VAL A 777 31.36 25.04 2.92
C VAL A 777 30.70 26.30 3.47
N MET A 778 29.47 26.58 3.04
CA MET A 778 28.67 27.69 3.54
C MET A 778 27.47 27.14 4.32
N LEU A 779 27.26 27.61 5.55
CA LEU A 779 26.04 27.41 6.30
C LEU A 779 25.11 28.59 6.06
N GLU A 780 23.87 28.30 5.69
CA GLU A 780 22.78 29.26 5.63
C GLU A 780 21.74 28.89 6.69
N VAL A 781 21.37 29.85 7.55
CA VAL A 781 20.32 29.68 8.56
C VAL A 781 19.24 30.73 8.35
N HIS A 782 18.00 30.27 8.21
CA HIS A 782 16.83 31.11 8.11
C HIS A 782 16.12 31.18 9.47
N TYR A 783 16.07 32.39 10.03
CA TYR A 783 15.39 32.72 11.28
C TYR A 783 14.04 33.38 11.01
N ASN A 784 13.00 32.89 11.68
CA ASN A 784 11.66 33.47 11.69
C ASN A 784 11.37 34.05 13.08
N ASN A 785 11.34 35.37 13.21
CA ASN A 785 11.25 36.11 14.48
C ASN A 785 10.00 37.03 14.48
N PRO A 786 8.79 36.47 14.51
CA PRO A 786 7.55 37.24 14.43
C PRO A 786 7.34 38.18 15.63
N GLU A 787 8.02 37.94 16.74
CA GLU A 787 7.98 38.79 17.93
C GLU A 787 8.97 39.97 17.87
N LEU A 788 9.80 40.06 16.82
CA LEU A 788 10.78 41.12 16.57
C LEU A 788 11.75 41.37 17.74
N LYS A 789 12.03 40.32 18.53
CA LYS A 789 12.97 40.35 19.66
C LYS A 789 14.39 40.60 19.17
N GLN A 790 15.16 41.39 19.90
CA GLN A 790 16.53 41.80 19.53
C GLN A 790 17.62 41.13 20.38
N ASP A 791 17.24 40.35 21.38
CA ASP A 791 18.11 39.71 22.36
C ASP A 791 18.35 38.22 22.09
N TRP A 792 17.90 37.71 20.94
CA TRP A 792 18.19 36.35 20.51
C TRP A 792 19.68 36.13 20.29
N VAL A 793 20.23 35.12 20.95
CA VAL A 793 21.58 34.61 20.74
C VAL A 793 21.49 33.18 20.24
N ASP A 794 22.12 32.90 19.10
CA ASP A 794 22.02 31.61 18.43
C ASP A 794 23.38 31.03 18.02
N SER A 795 23.54 29.72 18.23
CA SER A 795 24.67 28.92 17.76
C SER A 795 24.20 27.70 16.96
N SER A 796 23.05 27.80 16.29
CA SER A 796 22.43 26.68 15.60
C SER A 796 23.14 26.37 14.27
N GLY A 797 22.95 25.16 13.77
CA GLY A 797 23.45 24.71 12.48
C GLY A 797 23.13 23.25 12.20
N ILE A 798 23.93 22.62 11.34
CA ILE A 798 23.75 21.24 10.92
C ILE A 798 24.88 20.35 11.48
N LEU A 799 24.49 19.22 12.03
CA LEU A 799 25.38 18.14 12.41
C LEU A 799 25.47 17.13 11.26
N LEU A 800 26.67 16.98 10.71
CA LEU A 800 27.00 15.97 9.70
C LEU A 800 27.64 14.75 10.35
N HIS A 801 27.15 13.57 10.01
CA HIS A 801 27.77 12.30 10.38
C HIS A 801 28.61 11.81 9.21
N VAL A 802 29.94 11.80 9.38
CA VAL A 802 30.90 11.50 8.33
C VAL A 802 31.73 10.25 8.63
N THR A 803 32.02 9.45 7.62
CA THR A 803 32.89 8.26 7.74
C THR A 803 33.97 8.24 6.65
N ALA A 804 35.17 7.79 7.03
CA ALA A 804 36.24 7.52 6.06
C ALA A 804 36.10 6.13 5.41
N ASP A 805 35.30 5.24 6.01
CA ASP A 805 34.97 3.93 5.45
C ASP A 805 33.90 4.13 4.36
N LEU A 806 34.38 4.36 3.14
CA LEU A 806 33.50 4.65 1.99
C LEU A 806 32.51 3.50 1.77
N ARG A 807 31.25 3.87 1.59
CA ARG A 807 30.17 2.92 1.26
C ARG A 807 30.32 2.45 -0.19
N ARG A 808 29.55 1.42 -0.56
CA ARG A 808 29.64 0.79 -1.89
C ARG A 808 29.40 1.77 -3.03
N TYR A 809 28.49 2.72 -2.84
CA TYR A 809 28.11 3.70 -3.85
C TYR A 809 28.27 5.13 -3.33
N ASP A 810 28.61 6.03 -4.24
CA ASP A 810 28.56 7.47 -4.00
C ASP A 810 27.13 7.95 -4.24
N ALA A 811 26.54 8.62 -3.25
CA ALA A 811 25.32 9.37 -3.47
C ALA A 811 25.64 10.63 -4.28
N ALA A 812 24.75 10.98 -5.20
CA ALA A 812 24.85 12.19 -6.01
C ALA A 812 23.54 12.98 -5.96
N ILE A 813 23.62 14.27 -6.25
CA ILE A 813 22.48 15.17 -6.37
C ILE A 813 22.36 15.52 -7.85
N MET A 814 21.16 15.35 -8.40
CA MET A 814 20.82 15.69 -9.77
C MET A 814 19.74 16.77 -9.73
N GLU A 815 20.03 17.90 -10.36
CA GLU A 815 19.08 19.01 -10.47
C GLU A 815 18.12 18.75 -11.64
N LEU A 816 16.83 18.92 -11.39
CA LEU A 816 15.76 18.76 -12.36
C LEU A 816 14.88 20.00 -12.32
N GLY A 817 14.60 20.59 -13.48
CA GLY A 817 13.70 21.73 -13.54
C GLY A 817 14.02 22.68 -14.69
N LEU A 818 13.74 23.96 -14.44
CA LEU A 818 13.96 25.04 -15.37
C LEU A 818 15.37 25.59 -15.20
N GLU A 819 16.00 25.95 -16.31
CA GLU A 819 17.23 26.74 -16.28
C GLU A 819 16.94 28.15 -15.74
N TYR A 820 17.89 28.72 -15.00
CA TYR A 820 17.83 30.08 -14.46
C TYR A 820 18.01 31.13 -15.58
N THR A 821 16.99 31.28 -16.44
CA THR A 821 16.99 32.23 -17.56
C THR A 821 15.83 33.20 -17.51
N ASP A 822 16.01 34.35 -18.15
CA ASP A 822 14.98 35.39 -18.30
C ASP A 822 13.93 35.06 -19.37
N LYS A 823 14.06 33.91 -20.06
CA LYS A 823 13.09 33.40 -21.03
C LYS A 823 11.82 32.84 -20.37
N MET A 824 11.92 32.47 -19.10
CA MET A 824 10.79 31.95 -18.31
C MET A 824 10.22 33.07 -17.45
N ALA A 825 8.93 33.35 -17.61
CA ALA A 825 8.24 34.42 -16.90
C ALA A 825 6.84 33.98 -16.45
N ILE A 826 6.43 34.52 -15.31
CA ILE A 826 5.13 34.32 -14.69
C ILE A 826 4.38 35.65 -14.79
N PRO A 827 3.26 35.73 -15.52
CA PRO A 827 2.47 36.96 -15.60
C PRO A 827 2.04 37.46 -14.22
N GLY A 828 1.91 38.77 -14.06
CA GLY A 828 1.37 39.36 -12.82
C GLY A 828 -0.12 39.05 -12.64
N GLY A 829 -0.58 39.04 -11.39
CA GLY A 829 -1.99 38.90 -11.03
C GLY A 829 -2.58 37.49 -11.20
N GLN A 830 -1.76 36.44 -11.36
CA GLN A 830 -2.26 35.08 -11.58
C GLN A 830 -2.46 34.34 -10.26
N PRO A 831 -3.63 33.72 -10.02
CA PRO A 831 -3.85 32.89 -8.83
C PRO A 831 -3.06 31.57 -8.89
N ALA A 832 -2.82 31.05 -10.08
CA ALA A 832 -2.11 29.81 -10.32
C ALA A 832 -1.57 29.82 -11.75
N PHE A 833 -0.25 29.83 -11.92
CA PHE A 833 0.40 29.74 -13.23
C PHE A 833 1.47 28.63 -13.22
N PRO A 834 1.35 27.59 -14.06
CA PRO A 834 2.30 26.49 -14.08
C PRO A 834 3.51 26.82 -14.96
N LEU A 835 4.71 26.46 -14.49
CA LEU A 835 5.89 26.33 -15.33
C LEU A 835 6.46 24.92 -15.20
N THR A 836 6.85 24.34 -16.33
CA THR A 836 7.31 22.94 -16.40
C THR A 836 8.71 22.86 -16.99
N GLY A 837 9.61 22.19 -16.28
CA GLY A 837 10.94 21.81 -16.73
C GLY A 837 11.03 20.31 -17.04
N TYR A 838 12.01 19.94 -17.87
CA TYR A 838 12.05 18.63 -18.50
C TYR A 838 13.44 18.00 -18.44
N CYS A 839 13.52 16.71 -18.16
CA CYS A 839 14.67 15.86 -18.44
C CYS A 839 14.24 14.80 -19.45
N ILE A 840 14.64 15.01 -20.71
CA ILE A 840 14.19 14.22 -21.86
C ILE A 840 14.89 12.85 -21.96
N PRO A 841 14.29 11.86 -22.67
CA PRO A 841 14.88 10.54 -22.88
C PRO A 841 16.31 10.54 -23.43
N GLN A 842 16.65 11.52 -24.28
CA GLN A 842 17.99 11.69 -24.84
C GLN A 842 19.00 12.06 -23.75
N CYS A 843 18.61 12.93 -22.81
CA CYS A 843 19.47 13.37 -21.71
C CYS A 843 19.67 12.25 -20.69
N THR A 844 18.60 11.53 -20.30
CA THR A 844 18.75 10.34 -19.44
C THR A 844 19.52 9.23 -20.15
N GLY A 845 19.36 9.10 -21.47
CA GLY A 845 20.08 8.14 -22.31
C GLY A 845 21.60 8.33 -22.30
N VAL A 846 22.09 9.57 -22.32
CA VAL A 846 23.54 9.86 -22.28
C VAL A 846 24.08 10.09 -20.87
N GLY A 847 23.24 10.57 -19.96
CA GLY A 847 23.64 11.01 -18.62
C GLY A 847 23.56 9.92 -17.55
N LEU A 848 22.80 8.84 -17.77
CA LEU A 848 22.62 7.76 -16.79
C LEU A 848 23.39 6.49 -17.18
N PRO A 849 23.88 5.72 -16.20
CA PRO A 849 24.52 4.43 -16.45
C PRO A 849 23.51 3.37 -16.93
N SER A 850 23.99 2.30 -17.55
CA SER A 850 23.16 1.26 -18.19
C SER A 850 22.15 0.60 -17.23
N GLU A 851 22.51 0.48 -15.96
CA GLU A 851 21.73 -0.08 -14.87
C GLU A 851 20.73 0.91 -14.25
N GLY A 852 20.86 2.20 -14.61
CA GLY A 852 20.09 3.33 -14.09
C GLY A 852 20.52 3.81 -12.71
N ILE A 853 19.77 4.77 -12.17
CA ILE A 853 19.96 5.32 -10.82
C ILE A 853 18.77 5.01 -9.93
N VAL A 854 18.99 5.06 -8.62
CA VAL A 854 17.94 4.93 -7.61
C VAL A 854 17.82 6.25 -6.86
N VAL A 855 16.70 6.93 -7.07
CA VAL A 855 16.35 8.16 -6.36
C VAL A 855 15.69 7.78 -5.04
N PHE A 856 16.34 8.06 -3.92
CA PHE A 856 15.85 7.78 -2.58
C PHE A 856 15.46 9.04 -1.80
N GLY A 857 15.82 10.22 -2.31
CA GLY A 857 15.46 11.50 -1.72
C GLY A 857 15.24 12.58 -2.78
N SER A 858 14.47 13.61 -2.43
CA SER A 858 14.16 14.74 -3.31
C SER A 858 13.95 16.00 -2.48
N GLN A 859 14.53 17.11 -2.94
CA GLN A 859 14.28 18.45 -2.41
C GLN A 859 13.53 19.24 -3.49
N LEU A 860 12.44 19.88 -3.11
CA LEU A 860 11.67 20.76 -3.98
C LEU A 860 12.05 22.20 -3.64
N HIS A 861 12.25 23.03 -4.66
CA HIS A 861 12.70 24.40 -4.49
C HIS A 861 11.99 25.34 -5.46
N THR A 862 11.55 26.49 -4.96
CA THR A 862 11.08 27.65 -5.71
C THR A 862 11.37 28.92 -4.92
N HIS A 863 11.30 30.07 -5.60
CA HIS A 863 11.25 31.37 -4.93
C HIS A 863 9.86 31.65 -4.36
N LEU A 864 9.68 32.82 -3.71
CA LEU A 864 8.57 33.22 -2.85
C LEU A 864 7.15 32.97 -3.40
N THR A 865 6.94 32.98 -4.71
CA THR A 865 5.63 32.84 -5.34
C THR A 865 5.21 31.38 -5.58
N GLY A 866 6.08 30.39 -5.35
CA GLY A 866 5.75 28.99 -5.59
C GLY A 866 4.86 28.39 -4.50
N VAL A 867 3.82 27.66 -4.92
CA VAL A 867 2.77 27.12 -4.04
C VAL A 867 2.57 25.60 -4.18
N ALA A 868 2.98 24.99 -5.29
CA ALA A 868 2.93 23.53 -5.46
C ALA A 868 4.04 23.08 -6.40
N VAL A 869 4.59 21.89 -6.14
CA VAL A 869 5.63 21.31 -7.01
C VAL A 869 5.44 19.80 -7.10
N TRP A 870 5.58 19.22 -8.29
CA TRP A 870 5.58 17.77 -8.47
C TRP A 870 6.47 17.34 -9.64
N THR A 871 6.99 16.12 -9.57
CA THR A 871 7.83 15.52 -10.60
C THR A 871 7.24 14.20 -11.07
N ARG A 872 6.76 14.18 -12.31
CA ARG A 872 6.28 12.98 -13.00
C ARG A 872 7.45 12.16 -13.55
N HIS A 873 7.28 10.84 -13.53
CA HIS A 873 8.22 9.88 -14.10
C HIS A 873 7.53 9.11 -15.21
N VAL A 874 8.12 9.04 -16.38
CA VAL A 874 7.50 8.44 -17.56
C VAL A 874 8.50 7.52 -18.25
N ARG A 875 8.05 6.34 -18.65
CA ARG A 875 8.85 5.35 -19.38
C ARG A 875 8.11 4.91 -20.63
N HIS A 876 8.74 5.05 -21.79
CA HIS A 876 8.14 4.71 -23.09
C HIS A 876 6.77 5.36 -23.34
N GLY A 877 6.55 6.58 -22.83
CA GLY A 877 5.30 7.32 -22.95
C GLY A 877 4.20 6.92 -21.96
N ILE A 878 4.47 6.00 -21.02
CA ILE A 878 3.57 5.59 -19.94
C ILE A 878 4.02 6.29 -18.65
N GLU A 879 3.11 7.01 -18.01
CA GLU A 879 3.36 7.62 -16.70
C GLU A 879 3.46 6.52 -15.62
N LEU A 880 4.55 6.56 -14.87
CA LEU A 880 4.85 5.71 -13.72
C LEU A 880 4.44 6.45 -12.43
N PRO A 881 4.46 5.79 -11.25
CA PRO A 881 4.21 6.47 -9.99
C PRO A 881 5.07 7.74 -9.85
N ILE A 882 4.42 8.84 -9.46
CA ILE A 882 5.03 10.16 -9.31
C ILE A 882 6.26 10.08 -8.41
N LEU A 883 7.34 10.74 -8.80
CA LEU A 883 8.62 10.69 -8.08
C LEU A 883 8.53 11.46 -6.76
N ASN A 884 8.01 12.68 -6.81
CA ASN A 884 7.73 13.51 -5.64
C ASN A 884 6.56 14.47 -5.94
N LYS A 885 5.77 14.81 -4.94
CA LYS A 885 4.61 15.70 -5.05
C LYS A 885 4.44 16.45 -3.74
N ASP A 886 4.19 17.76 -3.84
CA ASP A 886 3.79 18.59 -2.73
C ASP A 886 2.83 19.69 -3.23
N LEU A 887 1.54 19.48 -2.99
CA LEU A 887 0.51 20.44 -3.37
C LEU A 887 0.40 21.62 -2.40
N HIS A 888 0.87 21.43 -1.18
CA HIS A 888 0.85 22.43 -0.11
C HIS A 888 2.24 23.02 0.12
N TYR A 889 3.10 22.92 -0.88
CA TYR A 889 4.48 23.36 -0.82
C TYR A 889 4.57 24.82 -0.34
N SER A 890 5.54 25.08 0.55
CA SER A 890 5.86 26.42 0.98
C SER A 890 7.34 26.68 0.83
N THR A 891 7.67 27.84 0.26
CA THR A 891 9.03 28.34 0.07
C THR A 891 9.80 28.52 1.37
N HIS A 892 9.09 28.66 2.49
CA HIS A 892 9.72 28.79 3.79
C HIS A 892 10.12 27.41 4.36
N PHE A 893 9.47 26.33 3.92
CA PHE A 893 9.63 24.96 4.43
C PHE A 893 10.24 24.05 3.35
N GLN A 894 11.57 24.11 3.22
CA GLN A 894 12.34 23.34 2.24
C GLN A 894 13.24 22.33 2.97
N GLU A 895 12.98 21.04 2.75
CA GLU A 895 13.76 19.94 3.31
C GLU A 895 14.14 18.95 2.21
N ILE A 896 15.24 18.21 2.40
CA ILE A 896 15.50 17.02 1.60
C ILE A 896 14.63 15.88 2.14
N ARG A 897 13.63 15.48 1.35
CA ARG A 897 12.69 14.42 1.74
C ARG A 897 13.23 13.06 1.36
N ILE A 898 13.29 12.14 2.33
CA ILE A 898 13.37 10.71 2.02
C ILE A 898 12.05 10.29 1.35
N LEU A 899 12.14 9.66 0.18
CA LEU A 899 10.99 9.13 -0.54
C LEU A 899 10.53 7.84 0.16
N HIS A 900 9.22 7.70 0.40
CA HIS A 900 8.65 6.47 0.98
C HIS A 900 8.96 5.22 0.16
N ARG A 901 9.19 5.40 -1.14
CA ARG A 901 9.59 4.38 -2.08
C ARG A 901 10.76 4.91 -2.91
N PRO A 902 11.92 4.23 -2.91
CA PRO A 902 12.98 4.53 -3.86
C PRO A 902 12.51 4.35 -5.30
N VAL A 903 12.84 5.29 -6.18
CA VAL A 903 12.41 5.32 -7.59
C VAL A 903 13.59 4.98 -8.49
N LYS A 904 13.46 3.94 -9.32
CA LYS A 904 14.49 3.55 -10.28
C LYS A 904 14.29 4.23 -11.63
N VAL A 905 15.19 5.14 -11.98
CA VAL A 905 15.22 5.85 -13.26
C VAL A 905 16.24 5.19 -14.17
N LEU A 906 15.82 4.82 -15.37
CA LEU A 906 16.63 4.14 -16.38
C LEU A 906 17.00 5.09 -17.52
N PRO A 907 18.09 4.83 -18.27
CA PRO A 907 18.36 5.52 -19.52
C PRO A 907 17.17 5.44 -20.47
N GLY A 908 16.77 6.58 -21.06
CA GLY A 908 15.60 6.69 -21.94
C GLY A 908 14.29 7.02 -21.22
N ASP A 909 14.29 7.13 -19.89
CA ASP A 909 13.15 7.66 -19.14
C ASP A 909 13.01 9.18 -19.32
N TYR A 910 11.80 9.68 -19.12
CA TYR A 910 11.45 11.10 -19.18
C TYR A 910 10.99 11.55 -17.78
N LEU A 911 11.54 12.67 -17.30
CA LEU A 911 11.13 13.31 -16.04
C LEU A 911 10.59 14.71 -16.33
N GLU A 912 9.44 15.03 -15.75
CA GLU A 912 8.75 16.31 -15.93
C GLU A 912 8.49 16.92 -14.57
N THR A 913 9.07 18.09 -14.29
CA THR A 913 8.88 18.80 -13.02
C THR A 913 8.06 20.05 -13.27
N THR A 914 6.90 20.15 -12.62
CA THR A 914 6.01 21.31 -12.73
C THR A 914 5.95 22.04 -11.40
N CYS A 915 6.10 23.35 -11.45
CA CYS A 915 5.92 24.27 -10.33
C CYS A 915 4.71 25.17 -10.61
N LEU A 916 3.85 25.34 -9.61
CA LEU A 916 2.71 26.25 -9.65
C LEU A 916 3.04 27.52 -8.87
N TYR A 917 2.75 28.67 -9.45
CA TYR A 917 3.04 29.97 -8.85
C TYR A 917 1.80 30.84 -8.63
N ASP A 918 1.74 31.54 -7.51
CA ASP A 918 0.75 32.56 -7.17
C ASP A 918 1.40 33.96 -7.21
N THR A 919 0.85 34.84 -8.03
CA THR A 919 1.33 36.21 -8.26
C THR A 919 0.22 37.25 -8.12
N ARG A 920 -0.87 36.94 -7.38
CA ARG A 920 -1.99 37.87 -7.17
C ARG A 920 -1.57 39.23 -6.62
N GLU A 921 -0.54 39.25 -5.79
CA GLU A 921 0.00 40.47 -5.17
C GLU A 921 0.97 41.26 -6.08
N LYS A 922 1.37 40.67 -7.22
CA LYS A 922 2.31 41.30 -8.16
C LYS A 922 1.58 41.87 -9.36
N ARG A 923 1.90 43.12 -9.73
CA ARG A 923 1.37 43.78 -10.93
C ARG A 923 2.12 43.39 -12.21
N ASN A 924 3.45 43.24 -12.09
CA ASN A 924 4.34 42.95 -13.21
C ASN A 924 4.63 41.45 -13.33
N ALA A 925 5.24 41.06 -14.45
CA ALA A 925 5.73 39.69 -14.62
C ALA A 925 6.88 39.40 -13.64
N THR A 926 6.89 38.21 -13.05
CA THR A 926 8.04 37.67 -12.31
C THR A 926 8.89 36.85 -13.27
N ILE A 927 10.18 37.12 -13.34
CA ILE A 927 11.07 36.55 -14.35
C ILE A 927 12.03 35.55 -13.67
N GLY A 928 12.41 34.50 -14.39
CA GLY A 928 13.40 33.52 -13.93
C GLY A 928 14.78 34.16 -13.79
N GLY A 929 15.46 33.87 -12.68
CA GLY A 929 16.77 34.45 -12.36
C GLY A 929 17.29 33.97 -11.00
N HIS A 930 18.51 34.39 -10.65
CA HIS A 930 19.17 33.99 -9.41
C HIS A 930 18.79 34.84 -8.18
N ALA A 931 18.15 36.00 -8.37
CA ALA A 931 17.84 36.92 -7.28
C ALA A 931 16.38 36.80 -6.81
N ILE A 932 16.16 36.99 -5.51
CA ILE A 932 14.83 37.06 -4.88
C ILE A 932 14.05 38.34 -5.22
N THR A 933 14.74 39.40 -5.67
CA THR A 933 14.22 40.77 -5.82
C THR A 933 14.21 41.26 -7.28
N ASP A 934 14.00 40.39 -8.25
CA ASP A 934 13.98 40.79 -9.66
C ASP A 934 12.78 41.71 -10.00
N GLU A 935 12.93 43.00 -9.67
CA GLU A 935 12.06 44.14 -9.95
C GLU A 935 12.98 45.36 -10.18
N MET A 936 13.08 45.83 -11.42
CA MET A 936 13.44 47.22 -11.72
C MET A 936 12.60 47.70 -12.91
N TRP A 937 12.13 48.94 -12.79
CA TRP A 937 11.22 49.60 -13.71
C TRP A 937 12.01 50.52 -14.63
N ASP A 938 11.92 50.27 -15.93
CA ASP A 938 11.97 51.34 -16.93
C ASP A 938 10.98 50.99 -18.05
N SER A 939 10.08 51.94 -18.34
CA SER A 939 9.08 51.79 -19.38
C SER A 939 9.73 51.90 -20.75
N MET A 940 10.26 50.78 -21.26
CA MET A 940 10.79 50.69 -22.61
C MET A 940 9.75 50.09 -23.57
N PRO A 941 9.77 50.45 -24.87
CA PRO A 941 8.96 49.78 -25.88
C PRO A 941 9.50 48.38 -26.19
N ILE A 942 8.60 47.42 -26.44
CA ILE A 942 8.95 46.05 -26.88
C ILE A 942 9.82 46.16 -28.14
N SER A 943 10.99 45.53 -28.14
CA SER A 943 11.98 45.61 -29.22
C SER A 943 12.69 44.28 -29.39
N ASN A 944 12.95 43.90 -30.64
CA ASN A 944 13.77 42.72 -30.95
C ASN A 944 15.23 42.87 -30.50
N ASN A 945 15.67 44.10 -30.22
CA ASN A 945 17.01 44.38 -29.69
C ASN A 945 17.04 44.49 -28.15
N ALA A 946 15.87 44.51 -27.49
CA ALA A 946 15.78 44.50 -26.03
C ALA A 946 15.91 43.07 -25.49
N SER A 947 16.42 42.93 -24.28
CA SER A 947 16.52 41.64 -23.59
C SER A 947 15.13 40.99 -23.40
N PRO A 948 15.04 39.65 -23.34
CA PRO A 948 13.80 38.97 -22.97
C PRO A 948 13.19 39.53 -21.69
N ARG A 949 14.04 39.82 -20.68
CA ARG A 949 13.63 40.47 -19.44
C ARG A 949 12.89 41.79 -19.66
N GLU A 950 13.50 42.73 -20.38
CA GLU A 950 12.91 44.05 -20.66
C GLU A 950 11.60 43.92 -21.43
N ASN A 951 11.55 43.00 -22.40
CA ASN A 951 10.34 42.74 -23.16
C ASN A 951 9.19 42.23 -22.26
N TYR A 952 9.45 41.30 -21.33
CA TYR A 952 8.44 40.83 -20.38
C TYR A 952 7.96 41.91 -19.43
N LEU A 953 8.85 42.74 -18.91
CA LEU A 953 8.51 43.87 -18.03
C LEU A 953 7.71 44.96 -18.76
N SER A 954 7.91 45.09 -20.07
CA SER A 954 7.19 46.03 -20.92
C SER A 954 5.76 45.58 -21.29
N ILE A 955 5.40 44.32 -21.04
CA ILE A 955 4.05 43.81 -21.30
C ILE A 955 3.12 44.28 -20.17
N GLY A 956 2.39 45.37 -20.41
CA GLY A 956 1.34 45.88 -19.53
C GLY A 956 0.10 46.30 -20.33
N PRO A 957 -1.14 45.99 -19.87
CA PRO A 957 -1.49 45.07 -18.78
C PRO A 957 -1.44 43.59 -19.22
N TRP A 958 -1.24 42.67 -18.27
CA TRP A 958 -1.41 41.22 -18.49
C TRP A 958 -2.90 40.87 -18.54
N THR A 959 -3.45 40.74 -19.77
CA THR A 959 -4.83 40.32 -20.00
C THR A 959 -4.92 38.79 -20.05
N PRO A 960 -6.10 38.18 -19.81
CA PRO A 960 -6.28 36.73 -19.91
C PRO A 960 -5.80 36.15 -21.25
N LEU A 961 -5.98 36.89 -22.36
CA LEU A 961 -5.50 36.49 -23.69
C LEU A 961 -3.97 36.43 -23.77
N ARG A 962 -3.26 37.42 -23.20
CA ARG A 962 -1.79 37.45 -23.17
C ARG A 962 -1.23 36.33 -22.29
N THR A 963 -1.85 36.11 -21.12
CA THR A 963 -1.50 34.99 -20.22
C THR A 963 -1.70 33.64 -20.91
N GLN A 964 -2.82 33.44 -21.61
CA GLN A 964 -3.09 32.20 -22.34
C GLN A 964 -2.12 32.00 -23.51
N ALA A 965 -1.77 33.06 -24.24
CA ALA A 965 -0.79 33.01 -25.32
C ALA A 965 0.60 32.61 -24.81
N LEU A 966 1.03 33.16 -23.66
CA LEU A 966 2.30 32.79 -23.02
C LEU A 966 2.29 31.34 -22.54
N HIS A 967 1.20 30.90 -21.90
CA HIS A 967 1.07 29.51 -21.50
C HIS A 967 1.13 28.56 -22.71
N LYS A 968 0.45 28.91 -23.81
CA LYS A 968 0.49 28.15 -25.06
C LYS A 968 1.92 28.07 -25.62
N LEU A 969 2.65 29.20 -25.60
CA LEU A 969 4.06 29.25 -26.00
C LEU A 969 4.88 28.22 -25.21
N TYR A 970 4.75 28.17 -23.89
CA TYR A 970 5.50 27.23 -23.05
C TYR A 970 5.11 25.76 -23.25
N THR A 971 3.85 25.48 -23.60
CA THR A 971 3.38 24.10 -23.81
C THR A 971 3.61 23.54 -25.22
N GLU A 972 3.79 24.39 -26.22
CA GLU A 972 3.87 23.98 -27.63
C GLU A 972 5.24 24.22 -28.27
N SER A 973 6.03 25.16 -27.76
CA SER A 973 7.32 25.50 -28.38
C SER A 973 8.39 24.45 -28.12
N PRO A 974 9.35 24.28 -29.04
CA PRO A 974 10.53 23.45 -28.80
C PRO A 974 11.37 23.94 -27.60
N LEU A 975 12.10 23.02 -26.99
CA LEU A 975 12.95 23.22 -25.84
C LEU A 975 14.40 23.44 -26.25
N SER A 976 15.07 24.31 -25.49
CA SER A 976 16.53 24.34 -25.35
C SER A 976 16.89 23.53 -24.11
N MET A 977 17.59 22.41 -24.26
CA MET A 977 17.83 21.43 -23.20
C MET A 977 19.21 21.62 -22.55
N GLN A 978 19.25 21.89 -21.24
CA GLN A 978 20.50 21.90 -20.47
C GLN A 978 20.81 20.51 -19.90
N CYS A 979 21.36 19.63 -20.74
CA CYS A 979 21.88 18.34 -20.28
C CYS A 979 23.36 18.49 -19.89
N ASN A 980 23.63 18.81 -18.62
CA ASN A 980 24.97 19.14 -18.12
C ASN A 980 25.58 18.04 -17.27
N ARG A 981 26.91 17.92 -17.34
CA ARG A 981 27.75 17.11 -16.46
C ARG A 981 28.07 17.86 -15.17
N SER A 982 28.63 17.15 -14.19
CA SER A 982 29.04 17.73 -12.90
C SER A 982 30.15 18.78 -12.98
N ASP A 983 30.85 18.87 -14.11
CA ASP A 983 31.88 19.88 -14.41
C ASP A 983 31.28 21.15 -15.05
N GLY A 984 29.96 21.22 -15.22
CA GLY A 984 29.24 22.33 -15.83
C GLY A 984 29.19 22.29 -17.36
N ASN A 985 29.86 21.33 -18.01
CA ASN A 985 29.85 21.21 -19.47
C ASN A 985 28.62 20.40 -19.95
N ARG A 986 28.05 20.79 -21.10
CA ARG A 986 26.99 20.02 -21.76
C ARG A 986 27.50 18.66 -22.23
N PHE A 987 26.65 17.64 -22.19
CA PHE A 987 26.91 16.37 -22.89
C PHE A 987 26.99 16.60 -24.40
N GLN A 988 27.74 15.74 -25.12
CA GLN A 988 27.82 15.84 -26.57
C GLN A 988 26.45 15.52 -27.21
N GLY A 989 25.93 16.41 -28.04
CA GLY A 989 24.65 16.27 -28.71
C GLY A 989 24.12 17.60 -29.23
N ASP A 990 23.08 17.55 -30.05
CA ASP A 990 22.26 18.72 -30.37
C ASP A 990 21.12 18.81 -29.36
N TRP A 991 21.05 19.94 -28.67
CA TRP A 991 20.15 20.16 -27.53
C TRP A 991 19.20 21.34 -27.75
N GLU A 992 19.25 21.96 -28.92
CA GLU A 992 18.33 23.04 -29.30
C GLU A 992 17.16 22.47 -30.11
N ASP A 993 16.04 23.20 -30.17
CA ASP A 993 14.84 22.85 -30.94
C ASP A 993 14.25 21.45 -30.65
N ILE A 994 14.38 20.98 -29.41
CA ILE A 994 13.89 19.65 -29.01
C ILE A 994 12.37 19.68 -28.78
N LEU A 995 11.63 18.80 -29.44
CA LEU A 995 10.19 18.68 -29.21
C LEU A 995 9.88 18.15 -27.79
N ILE A 996 8.89 18.75 -27.14
CA ILE A 996 8.41 18.32 -25.81
C ILE A 996 7.85 16.89 -25.90
N PRO A 997 8.40 15.91 -25.16
CA PRO A 997 7.86 14.56 -25.12
C PRO A 997 6.43 14.56 -24.56
N LYS A 998 5.51 13.85 -25.21
CA LYS A 998 4.11 13.73 -24.74
C LYS A 998 3.91 12.48 -23.92
N ILE A 999 3.21 12.62 -22.79
CA ILE A 999 2.67 11.49 -22.02
C ILE A 999 1.52 10.89 -22.83
N LYS A 1000 1.65 9.62 -23.23
CA LYS A 1000 0.63 8.92 -24.03
C LYS A 1000 -0.44 8.27 -23.16
N ILE A 1001 -0.01 7.72 -22.03
CA ILE A 1001 -0.88 7.03 -21.07
C ILE A 1001 -0.61 7.64 -19.70
N PRO A 1002 -1.46 8.56 -19.21
CA PRO A 1002 -1.33 9.14 -17.89
C PRO A 1002 -1.71 8.13 -16.80
N LEU A 1003 -1.16 8.31 -15.60
CA LEU A 1003 -1.50 7.49 -14.45
C LEU A 1003 -2.91 7.87 -13.96
N PRO A 1004 -3.84 6.93 -13.77
CA PRO A 1004 -5.14 7.26 -13.20
C PRO A 1004 -4.97 7.76 -11.76
N GLU A 1005 -5.85 8.68 -11.33
CA GLU A 1005 -5.87 9.12 -9.95
C GLU A 1005 -6.18 7.91 -9.03
N PRO A 1006 -5.36 7.69 -7.97
CA PRO A 1006 -5.62 6.61 -7.05
C PRO A 1006 -6.96 6.85 -6.32
N PRO A 1007 -7.80 5.82 -6.12
CA PRO A 1007 -9.02 5.98 -5.35
C PRO A 1007 -8.71 6.40 -3.91
N ARG A 1008 -9.59 7.22 -3.30
CA ARG A 1008 -9.53 7.53 -1.86
C ARG A 1008 -9.57 6.24 -1.05
N VAL A 1009 -8.70 6.11 -0.06
CA VAL A 1009 -8.61 4.94 0.83
C VAL A 1009 -8.89 5.40 2.25
N CYS A 1010 -10.12 5.19 2.69
CA CYS A 1010 -10.69 5.72 3.92
C CYS A 1010 -11.63 4.69 4.58
N PRO A 1011 -12.07 4.93 5.82
CA PRO A 1011 -13.14 4.14 6.45
C PRO A 1011 -14.45 4.31 5.65
N GLN A 1012 -15.20 3.24 5.44
CA GLN A 1012 -16.55 3.37 4.88
C GLN A 1012 -17.48 3.96 5.94
N HIS A 1013 -17.90 5.21 5.77
CA HIS A 1013 -19.03 5.77 6.49
C HIS A 1013 -20.31 5.14 5.91
N GLU A 1014 -21.09 4.43 6.73
CA GLU A 1014 -22.43 4.01 6.30
C GLU A 1014 -23.26 5.28 6.06
N ASP A 1015 -23.77 5.45 4.84
CA ASP A 1015 -24.63 6.58 4.46
C ASP A 1015 -25.89 6.63 5.35
N VAL A 1016 -25.81 7.40 6.43
CA VAL A 1016 -26.98 7.86 7.19
C VAL A 1016 -27.54 9.07 6.47
N GLU A 1017 -28.13 8.86 5.30
CA GLU A 1017 -28.94 9.86 4.59
C GLU A 1017 -30.19 9.20 4.01
N ASN A 1018 -31.23 9.14 4.85
CA ASN A 1018 -32.63 9.48 4.53
C ASN A 1018 -33.53 9.03 5.69
N GLU A 1019 -33.47 9.78 6.80
CA GLU A 1019 -34.53 9.82 7.81
C GLU A 1019 -34.85 11.29 8.14
N THR A 1020 -35.24 12.07 7.13
CA THR A 1020 -36.12 13.24 7.29
C THR A 1020 -36.79 13.56 5.96
N GLU A 1021 -37.90 12.88 5.68
CA GLU A 1021 -39.10 13.43 4.99
C GLU A 1021 -40.34 12.64 5.41
#